data_AF-A0A5B0VJF9-F1
#
_entry.id   AF-A0A5B0VJF9-F1
#
_cell.length_a   1.000
_cell.length_b   1.000
_cell.length_c   1.000
_cell.angle_alpha   90.00
_cell.angle_beta   90.00
_cell.angle_gamma   90.00
#
_symmetry.space_group_name_H-M   'P 1'
#
loop_
_entity.id
_entity.type
_entity.pdbx_description
1 polymer ?
#
loop_
_entity_poly.entity_id
_entity_poly.type
_entity_poly.pdbx_seq_one_letter_code
_entity_poly.pdbx_strand_id
1 'polypeptide(L)'
;EPDQRVAICVSRSPAMVVGILAVLKAGGAYVPLDPAYPGERLAHILTDAAPAILLADSAGCSALGEKALTGLIVLDPNTQPEQPDSNPQIAALMPRHLAYVIYTSGSTGTPKGVMLEHRGVCNYLLWALSYYRTERQLDSIVSSPIAFDATVTSLYLPLLCGGKIRLLRDGQELVELLPALLSMESGALVKITPGHLSAIGQELKTAGQKCPAHCFVLGGEALPSSTVALWRTLSLGSRIINEYGPTETVVGCSVFDTNHPSGFVDNVPIGRPISNTRIYILDTHGKPVPRGGVGELYIGGVAVARGYLNRPELTSERFLTDLFSDKPNARMYRTGDLARYLPDGNLEFLGRNDHQVKIRGFRIEPGEIEARLAEHPAVNDCVVLALGDGPEKRLVAYVVAEAHEELVNSLRIHLSALLPDYMVPSAFVRLDAFPLTPNGKLDRRALPEPDSGAFARQVYEAPQGETEISLAEIWCELLGIDQISRHDNFFALGGHSLLAVRMIERLRHQGLTLAVRDLFQSPVLSELAQTLGQHQAVIVPPNVITPMTTELTPEMLPLIDLTQSEIDRIVGQVLGGIANIQDIYALSPLQDGILFHHLLASEGDPYLLVNQITFADRTLLDSYLAAVEQVVDRHDILRTAFIWEGLSVPVQVVWRQAPLLVTELTLDPADGAVCDQLVQRFNPRHYRLDLGQASLLRFVVAQETDGRWIMLQLLHHLIGDHITLEVMSREVQAFLAGQGNSLPASVPFRNLVAEARLGVSQEEHIRFFTDMLAEVDEPTLPFGLTEVHRDGSQVTESRRMLAPELNDRLRSQARYLGVSLAALCHLAWAQVLSRTSGQEKVVFGTVLFGRMASGEGTDNGMGLFINTLPLRLDINETPVRDSVQAAHTRLAGLLMHEHASLALVQRCSGVRGDIPLFSSLLNYRHNALLETSDELISGIEFLVGQERTNYPFMLSVEDFGESLGLTAQAVQPFDPENLCGYMQQALESLVEALEQAPEMPVRALEILPEAERTLLLKSWNATETPYPDPLCVHQLFEQQVEKTPDATALVYEAQTLSYAQLNAHANRLAHQLIALG
;
A
#
# COMPACT_ATOMS: atom_id res chain seq x y z
N GLU A 1 -20.70 -5.83 46.17
CA GLU A 1 -19.80 -6.96 45.82
C GLU A 1 -18.93 -6.65 44.58
N PRO A 2 -17.79 -7.34 44.34
CA PRO A 2 -16.97 -7.18 43.13
C PRO A 2 -17.71 -7.38 41.81
N ASP A 3 -17.21 -6.74 40.75
CA ASP A 3 -17.82 -6.66 39.40
C ASP A 3 -19.24 -6.06 39.33
N GLN A 4 -19.90 -5.74 40.46
CA GLN A 4 -21.13 -4.94 40.45
C GLN A 4 -20.87 -3.53 39.94
N ARG A 5 -21.91 -2.92 39.38
CA ARG A 5 -21.86 -1.63 38.69
C ARG A 5 -22.61 -0.59 39.51
N VAL A 6 -21.96 0.53 39.81
CA VAL A 6 -22.58 1.70 40.48
C VAL A 6 -22.55 2.86 39.49
N ALA A 7 -23.73 3.39 39.18
CA ALA A 7 -23.85 4.55 38.30
C ALA A 7 -23.43 5.84 39.02
N ILE A 8 -22.78 6.76 38.31
CA ILE A 8 -22.39 8.07 38.84
C ILE A 8 -22.84 9.14 37.83
N CYS A 9 -23.85 9.93 38.20
CA CYS A 9 -24.38 11.04 37.40
C CYS A 9 -24.34 12.33 38.24
N VAL A 10 -23.22 13.05 38.17
CA VAL A 10 -22.97 14.25 38.98
C VAL A 10 -22.18 15.29 38.18
N SER A 11 -22.30 16.56 38.53
CA SER A 11 -21.45 17.63 37.98
C SER A 11 -20.02 17.56 38.53
N ARG A 12 -19.06 18.09 37.76
CA ARG A 12 -17.62 18.05 38.06
C ARG A 12 -17.33 18.81 39.35
N SER A 13 -17.01 18.05 40.41
CA SER A 13 -17.03 18.53 41.79
C SER A 13 -16.14 17.65 42.68
N PRO A 14 -15.86 18.04 43.94
CA PRO A 14 -15.21 17.15 44.90
C PRO A 14 -16.02 15.87 45.14
N ALA A 15 -17.36 15.95 45.13
CA ALA A 15 -18.26 14.81 45.32
C ALA A 15 -18.15 13.77 44.19
N MET A 16 -17.87 14.20 42.96
CA MET A 16 -17.56 13.31 41.82
C MET A 16 -16.34 12.41 42.12
N VAL A 17 -15.26 12.99 42.64
CA VAL A 17 -14.02 12.26 42.93
C VAL A 17 -14.18 11.37 44.17
N VAL A 18 -14.91 11.85 45.19
CA VAL A 18 -15.34 11.06 46.35
C VAL A 18 -16.15 9.84 45.91
N GLY A 19 -17.15 10.02 45.03
CA GLY A 19 -17.98 8.93 44.50
C GLY A 19 -17.20 7.89 43.72
N ILE A 20 -16.34 8.33 42.80
CA ILE A 20 -15.46 7.43 42.02
C ILE A 20 -14.55 6.60 42.94
N LEU A 21 -13.89 7.24 43.91
CA LEU A 21 -13.03 6.53 44.86
C LEU A 21 -13.84 5.59 45.76
N ALA A 22 -15.02 6.01 46.22
CA ALA A 22 -15.90 5.21 47.08
C ALA A 22 -16.38 3.92 46.40
N VAL A 23 -16.77 3.98 45.12
CA VAL A 23 -17.18 2.81 44.35
C VAL A 23 -16.04 1.80 44.21
N LEU A 24 -14.84 2.27 43.86
CA LEU A 24 -13.66 1.41 43.76
C LEU A 24 -13.28 0.77 45.10
N LYS A 25 -13.39 1.52 46.21
CA LYS A 25 -13.14 1.05 47.58
C LYS A 25 -14.19 0.03 48.07
N ALA A 26 -15.44 0.15 47.63
CA ALA A 26 -16.47 -0.86 47.82
C ALA A 26 -16.25 -2.12 46.93
N GLY A 27 -15.26 -2.08 46.03
CA GLY A 27 -14.94 -3.16 45.09
C GLY A 27 -15.82 -3.18 43.83
N GLY A 28 -16.73 -2.24 43.68
CA GLY A 28 -17.56 -2.09 42.48
C GLY A 28 -16.84 -1.34 41.36
N ALA A 29 -17.42 -1.43 40.17
CA ALA A 29 -17.03 -0.65 39.00
C ALA A 29 -17.95 0.57 38.83
N TYR A 30 -17.38 1.74 38.54
CA TYR A 30 -18.20 2.92 38.27
C TYR A 30 -18.68 2.97 36.82
N VAL A 31 -19.93 3.40 36.62
CA VAL A 31 -20.50 3.69 35.30
C VAL A 31 -20.74 5.20 35.24
N PRO A 32 -19.86 5.97 34.58
CA PRO A 32 -19.98 7.42 34.55
C PRO A 32 -21.06 7.86 33.56
N LEU A 33 -21.94 8.75 34.02
CA LEU A 33 -23.00 9.38 33.25
C LEU A 33 -22.80 10.90 33.28
N ASP A 34 -22.61 11.51 32.13
CA ASP A 34 -22.47 12.97 32.00
C ASP A 34 -23.85 13.65 32.07
N PRO A 35 -24.15 14.52 33.05
CA PRO A 35 -25.45 15.20 33.16
C PRO A 35 -25.80 16.09 31.95
N ALA A 36 -24.83 16.42 31.08
CA ALA A 36 -25.09 17.15 29.84
C ALA A 36 -25.59 16.26 28.67
N TYR A 37 -25.61 14.93 28.84
CA TYR A 37 -26.17 14.02 27.82
C TYR A 37 -27.71 14.08 27.78
N PRO A 38 -28.35 13.84 26.62
CA PRO A 38 -29.80 13.71 26.52
C PRO A 38 -30.34 12.62 27.45
N GLY A 39 -31.46 12.89 28.13
CA GLY A 39 -32.06 11.96 29.10
C GLY A 39 -32.36 10.56 28.56
N GLU A 40 -32.65 10.43 27.25
CA GLU A 40 -32.83 9.13 26.60
C GLU A 40 -31.53 8.31 26.53
N ARG A 41 -30.39 8.96 26.25
CA ARG A 41 -29.07 8.32 26.28
C ARG A 41 -28.69 7.90 27.69
N LEU A 42 -29.00 8.73 28.68
CA LEU A 42 -28.79 8.42 30.10
C LEU A 42 -29.65 7.23 30.56
N ALA A 43 -30.93 7.22 30.22
CA ALA A 43 -31.85 6.12 30.51
C ALA A 43 -31.44 4.81 29.81
N HIS A 44 -30.94 4.88 28.56
CA HIS A 44 -30.39 3.72 27.85
C HIS A 44 -29.16 3.15 28.57
N ILE A 45 -28.22 4.02 28.97
CA ILE A 45 -27.03 3.61 29.74
C ILE A 45 -27.42 2.97 31.07
N LEU A 46 -28.37 3.53 31.83
CA LEU A 46 -28.85 2.91 33.07
C LEU A 46 -29.55 1.56 32.83
N THR A 47 -30.28 1.41 31.71
CA THR A 47 -31.00 0.18 31.38
C THR A 47 -30.04 -0.96 31.01
N ASP A 48 -29.02 -0.69 30.18
CA ASP A 48 -28.00 -1.68 29.81
C ASP A 48 -27.03 -1.98 30.96
N ALA A 49 -26.62 -0.95 31.70
CA ALA A 49 -25.75 -1.12 32.86
C ALA A 49 -26.45 -1.84 34.02
N ALA A 50 -27.77 -1.69 34.20
CA ALA A 50 -28.53 -2.22 35.33
C ALA A 50 -27.75 -2.10 36.68
N PRO A 51 -27.42 -0.86 37.10
CA PRO A 51 -26.57 -0.62 38.27
C PRO A 51 -27.30 -0.95 39.57
N ALA A 52 -26.56 -1.40 40.59
CA ALA A 52 -27.15 -1.69 41.91
C ALA A 52 -27.54 -0.41 42.67
N ILE A 53 -26.73 0.65 42.51
CA ILE A 53 -26.86 1.94 43.18
C ILE A 53 -26.55 3.05 42.17
N LEU A 54 -27.19 4.20 42.32
CA LEU A 54 -26.92 5.44 41.59
C LEU A 54 -26.41 6.51 42.55
N LEU A 55 -25.19 7.01 42.33
CA LEU A 55 -24.71 8.26 42.91
C LEU A 55 -25.18 9.42 42.01
N ALA A 56 -26.02 10.31 42.53
CA ALA A 56 -26.50 11.46 41.77
C ALA A 56 -26.71 12.70 42.66
N ASP A 57 -26.30 13.86 42.15
CA ASP A 57 -26.54 15.17 42.75
C ASP A 57 -27.83 15.79 42.18
N SER A 58 -28.10 17.06 42.52
CA SER A 58 -29.28 17.76 42.02
C SER A 58 -29.30 17.96 40.49
N ALA A 59 -28.14 18.06 39.84
CA ALA A 59 -28.03 18.19 38.39
C ALA A 59 -28.27 16.85 37.70
N GLY A 60 -27.63 15.77 38.18
CA GLY A 60 -27.83 14.41 37.67
C GLY A 60 -29.27 13.91 37.87
N CYS A 61 -29.87 14.17 39.03
CA CYS A 61 -31.30 13.86 39.25
C CYS A 61 -32.21 14.62 38.27
N SER A 62 -31.90 15.88 37.96
CA SER A 62 -32.66 16.66 36.97
C SER A 62 -32.45 16.19 35.53
N ALA A 63 -31.25 15.71 35.18
CA ALA A 63 -30.94 15.21 33.84
C ALA A 63 -31.58 13.84 33.56
N LEU A 64 -31.71 13.01 34.60
CA LEU A 64 -32.34 11.69 34.55
C LEU A 64 -33.88 11.75 34.60
N GLY A 65 -34.43 12.61 35.46
CA GLY A 65 -35.86 12.75 35.67
C GLY A 65 -36.51 11.58 36.44
N GLU A 66 -37.67 11.85 37.04
CA GLU A 66 -38.34 10.93 37.99
C GLU A 66 -38.54 9.51 37.44
N LYS A 67 -38.84 9.38 36.14
CA LYS A 67 -39.08 8.08 35.48
C LYS A 67 -37.84 7.18 35.46
N ALA A 68 -36.63 7.73 35.31
CA ALA A 68 -35.39 6.96 35.30
C ALA A 68 -34.88 6.66 36.71
N LEU A 69 -35.20 7.51 37.69
CA LEU A 69 -34.85 7.32 39.10
C LEU A 69 -35.79 6.31 39.81
N THR A 70 -36.98 6.06 39.27
CA THR A 70 -38.00 5.19 39.87
C THR A 70 -37.50 3.75 40.01
N GLY A 71 -37.28 3.32 41.26
CA GLY A 71 -36.83 1.96 41.60
C GLY A 71 -35.32 1.80 41.79
N LEU A 72 -34.52 2.85 41.59
CA LEU A 72 -33.09 2.86 41.90
C LEU A 72 -32.84 3.31 43.35
N ILE A 73 -31.78 2.78 43.97
CA ILE A 73 -31.23 3.35 45.22
C ILE A 73 -30.37 4.54 44.82
N VAL A 74 -30.86 5.75 45.12
CA VAL A 74 -30.17 7.02 44.79
C VAL A 74 -29.51 7.60 46.04
N LEU A 75 -28.22 7.94 45.95
CA LEU A 75 -27.46 8.61 47.01
C LEU A 75 -26.81 9.88 46.46
N ASP A 76 -26.84 10.98 47.21
CA ASP A 76 -26.09 12.20 46.88
C ASP A 76 -24.68 12.14 47.51
N PRO A 77 -23.60 12.04 46.72
CA PRO A 77 -22.23 11.99 47.25
C PRO A 77 -21.75 13.30 47.89
N ASN A 78 -22.52 14.39 47.84
CA ASN A 78 -22.27 15.58 48.65
C ASN A 78 -22.68 15.39 50.12
N THR A 79 -23.60 14.44 50.40
CA THR A 79 -24.04 14.11 51.76
C THR A 79 -23.05 13.13 52.42
N GLN A 80 -22.40 13.53 53.51
CA GLN A 80 -21.53 12.63 54.26
C GLN A 80 -22.35 11.68 55.15
N PRO A 81 -22.24 10.34 55.00
CA PRO A 81 -22.92 9.41 55.89
C PRO A 81 -22.15 9.22 57.21
N GLU A 82 -22.88 8.92 58.28
CA GLU A 82 -22.32 8.54 59.59
C GLU A 82 -21.76 7.11 59.55
N GLN A 83 -20.62 6.95 58.88
CA GLN A 83 -19.92 5.69 58.64
C GLN A 83 -18.44 5.80 59.05
N PRO A 84 -17.69 4.68 59.16
CA PRO A 84 -16.24 4.72 59.37
C PRO A 84 -15.49 5.45 58.24
N ASP A 85 -14.40 6.11 58.58
CA ASP A 85 -13.48 6.77 57.62
C ASP A 85 -12.17 6.00 57.40
N SER A 86 -12.10 4.75 57.88
CA SER A 86 -11.02 3.80 57.58
C SER A 86 -11.21 3.09 56.23
N ASN A 87 -10.11 2.70 55.57
CA ASN A 87 -10.17 2.02 54.26
C ASN A 87 -10.90 0.66 54.41
N PRO A 88 -11.99 0.40 53.67
CA PRO A 88 -12.66 -0.91 53.68
C PRO A 88 -11.73 -2.02 53.15
N GLN A 89 -12.00 -3.28 53.54
CA GLN A 89 -11.16 -4.43 53.20
C GLN A 89 -12.00 -5.52 52.51
N ILE A 90 -12.06 -5.47 51.18
CA ILE A 90 -12.85 -6.40 50.36
C ILE A 90 -11.99 -7.62 49.98
N ALA A 91 -11.99 -8.66 50.82
CA ALA A 91 -11.12 -9.83 50.66
C ALA A 91 -11.32 -10.64 49.35
N ALA A 92 -12.45 -10.44 48.65
CA ALA A 92 -12.73 -11.06 47.35
C ALA A 92 -12.24 -10.23 46.16
N LEU A 93 -11.81 -8.97 46.37
CA LEU A 93 -11.42 -8.07 45.30
C LEU A 93 -10.03 -8.41 44.75
N MET A 94 -9.89 -8.37 43.41
CA MET A 94 -8.69 -8.80 42.68
C MET A 94 -8.55 -7.91 41.43
N PRO A 95 -7.33 -7.61 40.92
CA PRO A 95 -7.18 -6.70 39.78
C PRO A 95 -7.79 -7.16 38.44
N ARG A 96 -8.24 -8.42 38.32
CA ARG A 96 -9.08 -8.88 37.18
C ARG A 96 -10.53 -8.37 37.24
N HIS A 97 -10.97 -7.82 38.36
CA HIS A 97 -12.33 -7.29 38.51
C HIS A 97 -12.43 -5.89 37.90
N LEU A 98 -13.65 -5.52 37.52
CA LEU A 98 -13.94 -4.27 36.80
C LEU A 98 -13.62 -3.05 37.67
N ALA A 99 -12.99 -2.05 37.06
CA ALA A 99 -12.77 -0.72 37.63
C ALA A 99 -13.85 0.26 37.14
N TYR A 100 -14.20 0.19 35.85
CA TYR A 100 -15.26 1.00 35.26
C TYR A 100 -15.89 0.37 34.03
N VAL A 101 -17.07 0.85 33.65
CA VAL A 101 -17.69 0.58 32.35
C VAL A 101 -17.99 1.92 31.66
N ILE A 102 -17.28 2.23 30.58
CA ILE A 102 -17.46 3.48 29.82
C ILE A 102 -18.21 3.21 28.52
N TYR A 103 -19.20 4.06 28.19
CA TYR A 103 -20.08 3.87 27.04
C TYR A 103 -19.63 4.67 25.83
N THR A 104 -19.07 3.96 24.83
CA THR A 104 -18.73 4.53 23.52
C THR A 104 -19.90 4.41 22.53
N SER A 105 -19.88 5.19 21.44
CA SER A 105 -20.86 5.03 20.35
C SER A 105 -20.61 3.70 19.63
N GLY A 106 -21.65 2.86 19.54
CA GLY A 106 -21.60 1.65 18.73
C GLY A 106 -21.81 1.94 17.24
N SER A 107 -21.26 1.09 16.38
CA SER A 107 -21.46 1.12 14.93
C SER A 107 -22.92 0.88 14.49
N THR A 108 -23.77 0.43 15.41
CA THR A 108 -25.23 0.24 15.24
C THR A 108 -26.04 1.40 15.85
N GLY A 109 -25.43 2.55 16.12
CA GLY A 109 -26.03 3.70 16.81
C GLY A 109 -26.24 3.49 18.33
N THR A 110 -26.55 2.27 18.77
CA THR A 110 -26.69 1.96 20.21
C THR A 110 -25.35 2.09 20.94
N PRO A 111 -25.28 2.81 22.08
CA PRO A 111 -24.11 2.82 22.95
C PRO A 111 -23.66 1.42 23.38
N LYS A 112 -22.33 1.23 23.52
CA LYS A 112 -21.73 -0.04 23.96
C LYS A 112 -20.87 0.19 25.21
N GLY A 113 -21.17 -0.52 26.30
CA GLY A 113 -20.43 -0.41 27.56
C GLY A 113 -19.12 -1.19 27.50
N VAL A 114 -17.97 -0.52 27.41
CA VAL A 114 -16.65 -1.15 27.40
C VAL A 114 -16.26 -1.51 28.84
N MET A 115 -15.99 -2.79 29.11
CA MET A 115 -15.72 -3.30 30.46
C MET A 115 -14.21 -3.31 30.78
N LEU A 116 -13.73 -2.38 31.61
CA LEU A 116 -12.31 -2.24 31.94
C LEU A 116 -11.98 -2.79 33.33
N GLU A 117 -10.87 -3.53 33.41
CA GLU A 117 -10.41 -4.22 34.62
C GLU A 117 -9.26 -3.47 35.31
N HIS A 118 -9.20 -3.56 36.63
CA HIS A 118 -8.21 -2.87 37.46
C HIS A 118 -6.75 -3.08 36.99
N ARG A 119 -6.37 -4.28 36.53
CA ARG A 119 -5.03 -4.60 36.04
C ARG A 119 -4.59 -3.76 34.84
N GLY A 120 -5.49 -3.53 33.87
CA GLY A 120 -5.20 -2.69 32.70
C GLY A 120 -5.03 -1.23 33.10
N VAL A 121 -5.88 -0.74 34.01
CA VAL A 121 -5.83 0.64 34.53
C VAL A 121 -4.59 0.87 35.41
N CYS A 122 -4.22 -0.10 36.26
CA CYS A 122 -2.98 -0.05 37.04
C CYS A 122 -1.74 -0.06 36.13
N ASN A 123 -1.71 -0.92 35.11
CA ASN A 123 -0.61 -0.95 34.13
C ASN A 123 -0.46 0.39 33.41
N TYR A 124 -1.56 0.94 32.86
CA TYR A 124 -1.56 2.24 32.19
C TYR A 124 -1.06 3.35 33.12
N LEU A 125 -1.63 3.47 34.33
CA LEU A 125 -1.29 4.56 35.26
C LEU A 125 0.15 4.47 35.79
N LEU A 126 0.69 3.27 36.03
CA LEU A 126 2.06 3.10 36.50
C LEU A 126 3.08 3.32 35.39
N TRP A 127 2.76 2.94 34.15
CA TRP A 127 3.54 3.33 32.98
C TRP A 127 3.51 4.85 32.75
N ALA A 128 2.33 5.46 32.77
CA ALA A 128 2.18 6.91 32.61
C ALA A 128 2.91 7.67 33.72
N LEU A 129 3.00 7.10 34.94
CA LEU A 129 3.72 7.69 36.06
C LEU A 129 5.24 7.63 35.87
N SER A 130 5.77 6.57 35.24
CA SER A 130 7.19 6.49 34.91
C SER A 130 7.56 7.34 33.68
N TYR A 131 6.61 7.55 32.75
CA TYR A 131 6.88 8.20 31.48
C TYR A 131 6.56 9.70 31.42
N TYR A 132 5.47 10.19 32.05
CA TYR A 132 5.08 11.61 32.03
C TYR A 132 5.69 12.44 33.16
N ARG A 133 6.01 11.82 34.29
CA ARG A 133 6.55 12.51 35.47
C ARG A 133 7.97 13.04 35.19
N THR A 134 8.28 14.19 35.76
CA THR A 134 9.63 14.79 35.77
C THR A 134 10.15 14.85 37.21
N GLU A 135 11.27 15.54 37.46
CA GLU A 135 11.78 15.77 38.83
C GLU A 135 10.78 16.53 39.74
N ARG A 136 9.78 17.20 39.15
CA ARG A 136 8.76 17.96 39.88
C ARG A 136 7.57 17.10 40.31
N GLN A 137 6.80 17.65 41.24
CA GLN A 137 5.47 17.16 41.60
C GLN A 137 4.55 17.31 40.37
N LEU A 138 3.87 16.23 39.99
CA LEU A 138 3.03 16.18 38.78
C LEU A 138 1.59 16.53 39.16
N ASP A 139 1.22 17.80 39.00
CA ASP A 139 -0.15 18.30 39.15
C ASP A 139 -0.92 18.22 37.83
N SER A 140 -2.26 18.30 37.84
CA SER A 140 -3.06 18.24 36.60
C SER A 140 -4.23 19.23 36.54
N ILE A 141 -4.72 19.43 35.31
CA ILE A 141 -6.05 19.99 35.05
C ILE A 141 -6.99 18.86 34.60
N VAL A 142 -8.17 18.77 35.22
CA VAL A 142 -9.27 17.90 34.82
C VAL A 142 -10.33 18.75 34.13
N SER A 143 -10.33 18.71 32.79
CA SER A 143 -11.26 19.42 31.91
C SER A 143 -12.18 18.50 31.10
N SER A 144 -11.86 17.22 30.97
CA SER A 144 -12.69 16.24 30.26
C SER A 144 -13.81 15.68 31.16
N PRO A 145 -14.99 15.34 30.60
CA PRO A 145 -16.05 14.66 31.34
C PRO A 145 -15.65 13.24 31.79
N ILE A 146 -16.12 12.79 32.95
CA ILE A 146 -15.86 11.43 33.46
C ILE A 146 -16.44 10.31 32.59
N ALA A 147 -17.38 10.64 31.68
CA ALA A 147 -17.89 9.71 30.68
C ALA A 147 -16.86 9.35 29.59
N PHE A 148 -15.71 10.03 29.54
CA PHE A 148 -14.57 9.70 28.68
C PHE A 148 -13.37 9.21 29.50
N ASP A 149 -12.69 8.22 28.96
CA ASP A 149 -11.54 7.53 29.56
C ASP A 149 -10.28 8.41 29.65
N ALA A 150 -10.11 9.39 28.77
CA ALA A 150 -9.07 10.43 28.87
C ALA A 150 -9.00 11.11 30.25
N THR A 151 -10.12 11.18 30.96
CA THR A 151 -10.20 11.72 32.33
C THR A 151 -9.40 10.88 33.34
N VAL A 152 -9.20 9.57 33.10
CA VAL A 152 -8.41 8.67 33.95
C VAL A 152 -6.97 9.17 34.13
N THR A 153 -6.35 9.66 33.05
CA THR A 153 -4.96 10.18 33.07
C THR A 153 -4.84 11.44 33.91
N SER A 154 -5.68 12.45 33.68
CA SER A 154 -5.65 13.68 34.49
C SER A 154 -6.12 13.46 35.93
N LEU A 155 -7.04 12.53 36.19
CA LEU A 155 -7.63 12.32 37.51
C LEU A 155 -6.71 11.51 38.44
N TYR A 156 -6.33 10.29 38.05
CA TYR A 156 -5.63 9.39 38.96
C TYR A 156 -4.13 9.66 39.04
N LEU A 157 -3.48 10.05 37.93
CA LEU A 157 -2.02 10.10 37.88
C LEU A 157 -1.36 11.01 38.95
N PRO A 158 -1.78 12.28 39.13
CA PRO A 158 -1.36 13.10 40.27
C PRO A 158 -1.66 12.44 41.63
N LEU A 159 -2.85 11.85 41.78
CA LEU A 159 -3.31 11.19 43.01
C LEU A 159 -2.48 9.94 43.38
N LEU A 160 -1.77 9.33 42.43
CA LEU A 160 -0.84 8.23 42.70
C LEU A 160 0.58 8.69 43.09
N CYS A 161 0.88 9.99 43.00
CA CYS A 161 2.23 10.51 43.24
C CYS A 161 2.32 11.74 44.15
N GLY A 162 1.22 12.13 44.79
CA GLY A 162 1.17 13.24 45.75
C GLY A 162 0.87 14.61 45.13
N GLY A 163 0.59 14.69 43.82
CA GLY A 163 0.20 15.92 43.14
C GLY A 163 -1.25 16.35 43.43
N LYS A 164 -1.64 17.55 43.00
CA LYS A 164 -3.02 18.05 43.09
C LYS A 164 -3.73 18.03 41.74
N ILE A 165 -5.02 17.67 41.74
CA ILE A 165 -5.93 17.89 40.61
C ILE A 165 -6.61 19.25 40.74
N ARG A 166 -6.73 19.99 39.63
CA ARG A 166 -7.61 21.16 39.51
C ARG A 166 -8.79 20.81 38.61
N LEU A 167 -9.99 20.78 39.17
CA LEU A 167 -11.23 20.58 38.40
C LEU A 167 -11.66 21.91 37.75
N LEU A 168 -12.01 21.90 36.46
CA LEU A 168 -12.71 23.01 35.79
C LEU A 168 -14.23 22.78 35.82
N ARG A 169 -15.04 23.82 35.61
CA ARG A 169 -16.51 23.65 35.55
C ARG A 169 -16.98 23.02 34.23
N ASP A 170 -18.08 22.29 34.29
CA ASP A 170 -18.74 21.71 33.12
C ASP A 170 -19.29 22.80 32.19
N GLY A 171 -19.07 22.67 30.88
CA GLY A 171 -19.60 23.59 29.87
C GLY A 171 -18.90 24.95 29.81
N GLN A 172 -17.77 25.12 30.49
CA GLN A 172 -16.90 26.31 30.45
C GLN A 172 -15.43 25.97 30.14
N GLU A 173 -15.15 24.75 29.66
CA GLU A 173 -13.81 24.16 29.53
C GLU A 173 -12.84 25.08 28.79
N LEU A 174 -13.19 25.53 27.58
CA LEU A 174 -12.32 26.39 26.77
C LEU A 174 -12.07 27.75 27.42
N VAL A 175 -13.07 28.30 28.10
CA VAL A 175 -13.02 29.62 28.77
C VAL A 175 -12.16 29.57 30.04
N GLU A 176 -12.19 28.46 30.78
CA GLU A 176 -11.45 28.30 32.03
C GLU A 176 -10.05 27.69 31.84
N LEU A 177 -9.83 26.89 30.80
CA LEU A 177 -8.59 26.16 30.58
C LEU A 177 -7.41 27.10 30.28
N LEU A 178 -7.57 28.13 29.45
CA LEU A 178 -6.48 29.09 29.20
C LEU A 178 -6.07 29.87 30.48
N PRO A 179 -7.01 30.48 31.24
CA PRO A 179 -6.71 31.04 32.57
C PRO A 179 -6.11 30.03 33.56
N ALA A 180 -6.54 28.76 33.53
CA ALA A 180 -5.98 27.71 34.38
C ALA A 180 -4.53 27.38 34.02
N LEU A 181 -4.21 27.21 32.72
CA LEU A 181 -2.85 27.00 32.21
C LEU A 181 -1.91 28.14 32.57
N LEU A 182 -2.38 29.39 32.40
CA LEU A 182 -1.60 30.60 32.70
C LEU A 182 -1.39 30.84 34.21
N SER A 183 -2.19 30.22 35.07
CA SER A 183 -2.10 30.33 36.54
C SER A 183 -1.48 29.11 37.24
N MET A 184 -1.11 28.06 36.50
CA MET A 184 -0.41 26.89 37.05
C MET A 184 1.11 26.98 36.88
N GLU A 185 1.83 26.33 37.79
CA GLU A 185 3.28 26.22 37.74
C GLU A 185 3.74 25.34 36.57
N SER A 186 4.91 25.66 36.00
CA SER A 186 5.51 24.86 34.93
C SER A 186 5.79 23.43 35.40
N GLY A 187 5.24 22.46 34.67
CA GLY A 187 5.31 21.02 34.95
C GLY A 187 3.95 20.32 34.98
N ALA A 188 2.83 21.07 34.95
CA ALA A 188 1.49 20.49 35.03
C ALA A 188 1.14 19.60 33.83
N LEU A 189 0.36 18.55 34.10
CA LEU A 189 -0.18 17.58 33.15
C LEU A 189 -1.52 18.07 32.58
N VAL A 190 -1.64 18.03 31.25
CA VAL A 190 -2.81 18.52 30.52
C VAL A 190 -3.20 17.52 29.44
N LYS A 191 -4.23 16.69 29.70
CA LYS A 191 -4.79 15.75 28.72
C LYS A 191 -5.93 16.44 27.95
N ILE A 192 -5.73 16.70 26.65
CA ILE A 192 -6.70 17.36 25.75
C ILE A 192 -6.62 16.82 24.32
N THR A 193 -7.49 17.26 23.41
CA THR A 193 -7.41 16.92 21.99
C THR A 193 -6.44 17.85 21.23
N PRO A 194 -5.88 17.42 20.09
CA PRO A 194 -5.17 18.30 19.15
C PRO A 194 -5.98 19.54 18.76
N GLY A 195 -7.30 19.41 18.52
CA GLY A 195 -8.18 20.54 18.24
C GLY A 195 -8.21 21.59 19.36
N HIS A 196 -8.36 21.18 20.61
CA HIS A 196 -8.33 22.10 21.77
C HIS A 196 -6.95 22.76 21.94
N LEU A 197 -5.84 22.01 21.79
CA LEU A 197 -4.51 22.59 21.86
C LEU A 197 -4.28 23.64 20.75
N SER A 198 -4.78 23.38 19.54
CA SER A 198 -4.69 24.30 18.40
C SER A 198 -5.46 25.60 18.68
N ALA A 199 -6.71 25.51 19.17
CA ALA A 199 -7.54 26.67 19.50
C ALA A 199 -6.88 27.60 20.54
N ILE A 200 -6.42 27.03 21.67
CA ILE A 200 -5.72 27.77 22.73
C ILE A 200 -4.42 28.40 22.19
N GLY A 201 -3.73 27.70 21.28
CA GLY A 201 -2.53 28.21 20.63
C GLY A 201 -2.79 29.46 19.76
N GLN A 202 -3.89 29.48 19.00
CA GLN A 202 -4.25 30.65 18.19
C GLN A 202 -4.71 31.83 19.05
N GLU A 203 -5.40 31.58 20.16
CA GLU A 203 -5.78 32.62 21.13
C GLU A 203 -4.55 33.27 21.77
N LEU A 204 -3.63 32.46 22.32
CA LEU A 204 -2.33 32.91 22.85
C LEU A 204 -1.53 33.72 21.82
N LYS A 205 -1.45 33.23 20.57
CA LYS A 205 -0.77 33.91 19.47
C LYS A 205 -1.42 35.27 19.14
N THR A 206 -2.74 35.36 19.16
CA THR A 206 -3.50 36.59 18.90
C THR A 206 -3.34 37.60 20.04
N ALA A 207 -3.31 37.12 21.28
CA ALA A 207 -3.02 37.93 22.46
C ALA A 207 -1.53 38.33 22.60
N GLY A 208 -0.63 37.78 21.77
CA GLY A 208 0.81 37.97 21.87
C GLY A 208 1.44 37.34 23.12
N GLN A 209 0.73 36.43 23.80
CA GLN A 209 1.07 35.91 25.12
C GLN A 209 1.82 34.58 25.05
N LYS A 210 2.72 34.33 26.00
CA LYS A 210 3.41 33.04 26.18
C LYS A 210 2.72 32.21 27.25
N CYS A 211 2.75 30.89 27.09
CA CYS A 211 2.26 29.94 28.09
C CYS A 211 3.44 29.39 28.92
N PRO A 212 3.27 29.04 30.22
CA PRO A 212 4.28 28.29 30.96
C PRO A 212 4.60 26.93 30.33
N ALA A 213 5.63 26.25 30.83
CA ALA A 213 6.09 24.97 30.29
C ALA A 213 5.30 23.81 30.92
N HIS A 214 4.46 23.13 30.14
CA HIS A 214 3.55 22.07 30.61
C HIS A 214 3.74 20.76 29.86
N CYS A 215 3.20 19.66 30.39
CA CYS A 215 3.16 18.36 29.74
C CYS A 215 1.78 18.15 29.10
N PHE A 216 1.69 18.43 27.79
CA PHE A 216 0.48 18.21 27.00
C PHE A 216 0.47 16.78 26.47
N VAL A 217 -0.48 15.98 26.94
CA VAL A 217 -0.78 14.66 26.38
C VAL A 217 -1.99 14.81 25.47
N LEU A 218 -1.83 14.46 24.20
CA LEU A 218 -2.84 14.63 23.17
C LEU A 218 -3.41 13.28 22.74
N GLY A 219 -4.64 13.23 22.24
CA GLY A 219 -5.21 11.99 21.71
C GLY A 219 -6.65 12.16 21.21
N GLY A 220 -7.23 11.07 20.69
CA GLY A 220 -8.58 11.03 20.10
C GLY A 220 -8.70 11.62 18.69
N GLU A 221 -7.66 12.30 18.20
CA GLU A 221 -7.55 12.86 16.85
C GLU A 221 -6.11 12.72 16.35
N ALA A 222 -5.90 12.76 15.03
CA ALA A 222 -4.56 12.90 14.47
C ALA A 222 -3.97 14.27 14.84
N LEU A 223 -2.66 14.32 15.14
CA LEU A 223 -1.95 15.52 15.55
C LEU A 223 -1.17 16.12 14.36
N PRO A 224 -1.55 17.31 13.85
CA PRO A 224 -0.82 17.96 12.76
C PRO A 224 0.51 18.54 13.24
N SER A 225 1.55 18.42 12.42
CA SER A 225 2.88 19.00 12.69
C SER A 225 2.81 20.52 12.87
N SER A 226 1.89 21.20 12.19
CA SER A 226 1.63 22.63 12.30
C SER A 226 1.18 23.07 13.71
N THR A 227 0.45 22.23 14.45
CA THR A 227 0.07 22.50 15.84
C THR A 227 1.27 22.39 16.78
N VAL A 228 2.17 21.43 16.55
CA VAL A 228 3.44 21.31 17.29
C VAL A 228 4.36 22.50 16.98
N ALA A 229 4.47 22.89 15.71
CA ALA A 229 5.26 24.03 15.28
C ALA A 229 4.77 25.35 15.91
N LEU A 230 3.44 25.56 15.95
CA LEU A 230 2.81 26.67 16.66
C LEU A 230 3.23 26.69 18.13
N TRP A 231 3.06 25.58 18.86
CA TRP A 231 3.33 25.54 20.29
C TRP A 231 4.81 25.63 20.67
N ARG A 232 5.73 25.13 19.83
CA ARG A 232 7.18 25.38 19.98
C ARG A 232 7.51 26.89 19.99
N THR A 233 6.69 27.75 19.38
CA THR A 233 6.85 29.22 19.48
C THR A 233 6.19 29.85 20.72
N LEU A 234 5.16 29.21 21.29
CA LEU A 234 4.34 29.76 22.39
C LEU A 234 4.83 29.34 23.77
N SER A 235 5.38 28.13 23.90
CA SER A 235 5.99 27.60 25.11
C SER A 235 7.09 26.60 24.74
N LEU A 236 8.31 27.11 24.52
CA LEU A 236 9.47 26.34 24.06
C LEU A 236 9.86 25.18 24.99
N GLY A 237 9.55 25.28 26.29
CA GLY A 237 9.81 24.23 27.27
C GLY A 237 8.66 23.24 27.48
N SER A 238 7.54 23.37 26.76
CA SER A 238 6.44 22.41 26.88
C SER A 238 6.76 21.09 26.19
N ARG A 239 6.39 20.00 26.83
CA ARG A 239 6.47 18.64 26.29
C ARG A 239 5.12 18.30 25.66
N ILE A 240 5.12 17.96 24.37
CA ILE A 240 3.90 17.58 23.64
C ILE A 240 4.04 16.12 23.22
N ILE A 241 3.13 15.28 23.71
CA ILE A 241 3.12 13.84 23.51
C ILE A 241 1.84 13.46 22.76
N ASN A 242 1.99 12.79 21.63
CA ASN A 242 0.87 12.18 20.92
C ASN A 242 0.58 10.81 21.54
N GLU A 243 -0.64 10.57 22.01
CA GLU A 243 -1.08 9.30 22.59
C GLU A 243 -2.25 8.74 21.77
N TYR A 244 -2.10 7.49 21.34
CA TYR A 244 -3.13 6.73 20.63
C TYR A 244 -3.59 5.57 21.51
N GLY A 245 -4.91 5.37 21.55
CA GLY A 245 -5.55 4.25 22.22
C GLY A 245 -7.07 4.31 22.05
N PRO A 246 -7.73 3.20 21.69
CA PRO A 246 -9.17 3.05 21.86
C PRO A 246 -9.53 2.74 23.33
N THR A 247 -10.76 3.06 23.74
CA THR A 247 -11.26 2.77 25.11
C THR A 247 -11.25 1.27 25.43
N GLU A 248 -11.41 0.44 24.41
CA GLU A 248 -11.26 -1.02 24.46
C GLU A 248 -9.85 -1.50 24.88
N THR A 249 -8.87 -0.60 25.01
CA THR A 249 -7.51 -0.89 25.50
C THR A 249 -6.98 0.14 26.51
N VAL A 250 -7.85 0.73 27.34
CA VAL A 250 -7.51 1.65 28.45
C VAL A 250 -6.71 2.89 28.00
N VAL A 251 -7.41 3.91 27.50
CA VAL A 251 -6.94 5.29 27.25
C VAL A 251 -5.85 5.45 26.18
N GLY A 252 -4.70 4.79 26.33
CA GLY A 252 -3.50 4.95 25.51
C GLY A 252 -2.70 3.66 25.46
N CYS A 253 -2.53 3.10 24.26
CA CYS A 253 -1.74 1.90 24.01
C CYS A 253 -0.37 2.20 23.39
N SER A 254 -0.18 3.36 22.76
CA SER A 254 1.12 3.83 22.25
C SER A 254 1.31 5.34 22.40
N VAL A 255 2.57 5.79 22.47
CA VAL A 255 2.92 7.22 22.47
C VAL A 255 4.12 7.57 21.60
N PHE A 256 4.09 8.81 21.08
CA PHE A 256 5.22 9.50 20.47
C PHE A 256 5.49 10.84 21.18
N ASP A 257 6.73 11.08 21.58
CA ASP A 257 7.16 12.38 22.13
C ASP A 257 7.64 13.28 20.99
N THR A 258 7.05 14.47 20.83
CA THR A 258 7.45 15.39 19.74
C THR A 258 8.82 16.04 19.95
N ASN A 259 9.50 15.77 21.07
CA ASN A 259 10.92 16.08 21.26
C ASN A 259 11.88 14.95 20.82
N HIS A 260 11.36 13.85 20.25
CA HIS A 260 12.18 12.80 19.64
C HIS A 260 13.02 13.37 18.47
N PRO A 261 14.28 12.91 18.27
CA PRO A 261 15.14 13.43 17.21
C PRO A 261 14.69 13.04 15.78
N SER A 262 13.84 12.02 15.61
CA SER A 262 13.22 11.72 14.32
C SER A 262 12.28 12.86 13.89
N GLY A 263 12.55 13.47 12.74
CA GLY A 263 11.65 14.44 12.13
C GLY A 263 10.34 13.81 11.65
N PHE A 264 9.29 14.63 11.54
CA PHE A 264 7.98 14.27 11.03
C PHE A 264 7.45 15.42 10.15
N VAL A 265 6.75 15.09 9.05
CA VAL A 265 6.37 16.06 8.01
C VAL A 265 4.96 16.60 8.25
N ASP A 266 3.91 15.85 7.93
CA ASP A 266 2.52 16.33 7.98
C ASP A 266 1.81 15.97 9.30
N ASN A 267 1.79 14.67 9.64
CA ASN A 267 1.22 14.16 10.88
C ASN A 267 2.32 13.69 11.84
N VAL A 268 2.07 13.83 13.14
CA VAL A 268 2.93 13.24 14.17
C VAL A 268 2.62 11.73 14.29
N PRO A 269 3.64 10.85 14.32
CA PRO A 269 3.44 9.42 14.56
C PRO A 269 2.65 9.12 15.85
N ILE A 270 2.01 7.94 15.91
CA ILE A 270 1.41 7.40 17.13
C ILE A 270 2.41 6.60 17.99
N GLY A 271 3.62 6.39 17.46
CA GLY A 271 4.82 6.06 18.23
C GLY A 271 4.96 4.59 18.60
N ARG A 272 5.38 4.29 19.84
CA ARG A 272 5.68 2.91 20.28
C ARG A 272 4.72 2.43 21.37
N PRO A 273 4.44 1.11 21.46
CA PRO A 273 3.56 0.55 22.48
C PRO A 273 4.07 0.79 23.91
N ILE A 274 3.13 0.97 24.84
CA ILE A 274 3.42 1.15 26.27
C ILE A 274 3.73 -0.17 26.98
N SER A 275 4.13 -0.12 28.26
CA SER A 275 4.39 -1.31 29.07
C SER A 275 3.27 -2.34 29.02
N ASN A 276 3.64 -3.62 28.93
CA ASN A 276 2.77 -4.81 28.88
C ASN A 276 1.67 -4.77 27.80
N THR A 277 1.85 -3.93 26.78
CA THR A 277 0.98 -3.77 25.61
C THR A 277 1.73 -4.16 24.36
N ARG A 278 1.06 -4.79 23.39
CA ARG A 278 1.63 -5.17 22.11
C ARG A 278 0.78 -4.61 20.97
N ILE A 279 1.42 -4.23 19.87
CA ILE A 279 0.75 -3.79 18.65
C ILE A 279 1.21 -4.67 17.50
N TYR A 280 0.25 -5.15 16.71
CA TYR A 280 0.47 -5.94 15.51
C TYR A 280 -0.20 -5.24 14.34
N ILE A 281 0.54 -5.00 13.25
CA ILE A 281 -0.03 -4.51 12.00
C ILE A 281 -0.25 -5.72 11.09
N LEU A 282 -1.52 -6.05 10.86
CA LEU A 282 -1.92 -7.28 10.17
C LEU A 282 -2.71 -6.96 8.90
N ASP A 283 -2.60 -7.85 7.91
CA ASP A 283 -3.45 -7.82 6.73
C ASP A 283 -4.86 -8.41 6.97
N THR A 284 -5.66 -8.43 5.91
CA THR A 284 -7.02 -9.01 5.84
C THR A 284 -7.08 -10.51 6.16
N HIS A 285 -5.95 -11.21 6.22
CA HIS A 285 -5.82 -12.63 6.57
C HIS A 285 -5.21 -12.85 7.96
N GLY A 286 -4.95 -11.77 8.72
CA GLY A 286 -4.36 -11.83 10.05
C GLY A 286 -2.88 -12.21 10.06
N LYS A 287 -2.17 -12.07 8.94
CA LYS A 287 -0.71 -12.23 8.88
C LYS A 287 -0.04 -10.86 9.09
N PRO A 288 1.15 -10.79 9.71
CA PRO A 288 1.89 -9.54 9.84
C PRO A 288 2.31 -9.01 8.46
N VAL A 289 2.19 -7.70 8.25
CA VAL A 289 2.67 -7.03 7.04
C VAL A 289 4.18 -6.75 7.11
N PRO A 290 4.88 -6.61 5.97
CA PRO A 290 6.28 -6.21 5.94
C PRO A 290 6.53 -4.83 6.57
N ARG A 291 7.75 -4.56 7.02
CA ARG A 291 8.17 -3.25 7.54
C ARG A 291 7.93 -2.16 6.48
N GLY A 292 7.24 -1.08 6.87
CA GLY A 292 6.75 -0.02 5.97
C GLY A 292 5.44 -0.33 5.24
N GLY A 293 4.97 -1.58 5.24
CA GLY A 293 3.68 -2.00 4.68
C GLY A 293 2.50 -1.53 5.53
N VAL A 294 1.36 -1.30 4.86
CA VAL A 294 0.11 -0.83 5.49
C VAL A 294 -0.75 -2.02 5.88
N GLY A 295 -1.30 -2.01 7.09
CA GLY A 295 -2.29 -2.99 7.55
C GLY A 295 -3.21 -2.43 8.62
N GLU A 296 -4.13 -3.26 9.10
CA GLU A 296 -5.01 -2.94 10.22
C GLU A 296 -4.28 -3.15 11.56
N LEU A 297 -4.51 -2.23 12.50
CA LEU A 297 -3.87 -2.22 13.81
C LEU A 297 -4.63 -3.11 14.82
N TYR A 298 -3.93 -4.08 15.39
CA TYR A 298 -4.42 -4.96 16.46
C TYR A 298 -3.61 -4.72 17.73
N ILE A 299 -4.28 -4.70 18.89
CA ILE A 299 -3.64 -4.39 20.18
C ILE A 299 -3.77 -5.57 21.13
N GLY A 300 -2.66 -6.19 21.51
CA GLY A 300 -2.59 -7.26 22.51
C GLY A 300 -2.08 -6.77 23.88
N GLY A 301 -2.11 -7.65 24.88
CA GLY A 301 -1.52 -7.40 26.21
C GLY A 301 -2.54 -7.12 27.33
N VAL A 302 -2.05 -6.59 28.46
CA VAL A 302 -2.84 -6.51 29.71
C VAL A 302 -3.88 -5.39 29.72
N ALA A 303 -3.75 -4.40 28.84
CA ALA A 303 -4.69 -3.28 28.72
C ALA A 303 -6.00 -3.65 28.00
N VAL A 304 -6.06 -4.80 27.30
CA VAL A 304 -7.22 -5.22 26.50
C VAL A 304 -8.44 -5.50 27.40
N ALA A 305 -9.53 -4.76 27.17
CA ALA A 305 -10.77 -4.80 27.94
C ALA A 305 -11.37 -6.21 28.09
N ARG A 306 -12.19 -6.43 29.12
CA ARG A 306 -12.91 -7.70 29.28
C ARG A 306 -13.82 -7.98 28.08
N GLY A 307 -14.43 -6.94 27.51
CA GLY A 307 -15.28 -7.01 26.33
C GLY A 307 -16.32 -5.88 26.35
N TYR A 308 -17.40 -6.06 25.59
CA TYR A 308 -18.57 -5.19 25.66
C TYR A 308 -19.65 -5.80 26.57
N LEU A 309 -20.16 -5.01 27.51
CA LEU A 309 -21.25 -5.40 28.40
C LEU A 309 -22.47 -5.80 27.56
N ASN A 310 -23.10 -6.92 27.92
CA ASN A 310 -24.28 -7.49 27.28
C ASN A 310 -24.18 -7.79 25.75
N ARG A 311 -23.01 -7.63 25.12
CA ARG A 311 -22.81 -7.88 23.67
C ARG A 311 -21.73 -8.96 23.42
N PRO A 312 -22.02 -10.25 23.67
CA PRO A 312 -21.05 -11.33 23.51
C PRO A 312 -20.61 -11.53 22.05
N GLU A 313 -21.53 -11.37 21.10
CA GLU A 313 -21.26 -11.50 19.65
C GLU A 313 -20.25 -10.45 19.17
N LEU A 314 -20.54 -9.17 19.38
CA LEU A 314 -19.64 -8.05 19.09
C LEU A 314 -18.32 -8.15 19.88
N THR A 315 -18.34 -8.78 21.07
CA THR A 315 -17.11 -9.08 21.81
C THR A 315 -16.28 -10.13 21.07
N SER A 316 -16.88 -11.20 20.56
CA SER A 316 -16.17 -12.22 19.76
C SER A 316 -15.68 -11.72 18.40
N GLU A 317 -16.36 -10.74 17.79
CA GLU A 317 -15.93 -10.07 16.56
C GLU A 317 -14.64 -9.24 16.76
N ARG A 318 -14.51 -8.58 17.92
CA ARG A 318 -13.49 -7.53 18.15
C ARG A 318 -12.39 -7.90 19.14
N PHE A 319 -12.62 -8.83 20.07
CA PHE A 319 -11.64 -9.29 21.05
C PHE A 319 -11.21 -10.72 20.72
N LEU A 320 -10.36 -10.83 19.70
CA LEU A 320 -9.88 -12.08 19.13
C LEU A 320 -8.86 -12.77 20.06
N THR A 321 -8.60 -14.05 19.84
CA THR A 321 -7.47 -14.75 20.47
C THR A 321 -6.16 -14.18 19.93
N ASP A 322 -5.21 -13.85 20.80
CA ASP A 322 -3.88 -13.39 20.40
C ASP A 322 -3.02 -14.60 20.00
N LEU A 323 -2.90 -14.82 18.69
CA LEU A 323 -2.14 -15.94 18.10
C LEU A 323 -0.61 -15.73 18.14
N PHE A 324 -0.14 -14.56 18.61
CA PHE A 324 1.27 -14.19 18.67
C PHE A 324 1.80 -14.14 20.11
N SER A 325 1.12 -14.84 21.03
CA SER A 325 1.38 -14.77 22.46
C SER A 325 1.33 -16.14 23.13
N ASP A 326 2.41 -16.50 23.81
CA ASP A 326 2.54 -17.76 24.57
C ASP A 326 1.69 -17.80 25.86
N LYS A 327 0.99 -16.70 26.20
CA LYS A 327 0.17 -16.60 27.41
C LYS A 327 -1.23 -17.19 27.17
N PRO A 328 -1.67 -18.20 27.93
CA PRO A 328 -2.97 -18.84 27.71
C PRO A 328 -4.12 -17.86 27.94
N ASN A 329 -5.09 -17.85 27.02
CA ASN A 329 -6.18 -16.87 26.97
C ASN A 329 -5.73 -15.41 26.75
N ALA A 330 -4.56 -15.19 26.13
CA ALA A 330 -4.22 -13.89 25.58
C ALA A 330 -5.21 -13.48 24.49
N ARG A 331 -5.49 -12.18 24.41
CA ARG A 331 -6.47 -11.60 23.48
C ARG A 331 -5.93 -10.33 22.85
N MET A 332 -6.35 -10.08 21.61
CA MET A 332 -6.04 -8.86 20.88
C MET A 332 -7.32 -8.16 20.42
N TYR A 333 -7.34 -6.84 20.55
CA TYR A 333 -8.45 -5.99 20.11
C TYR A 333 -8.26 -5.53 18.66
N ARG A 334 -9.29 -5.69 17.84
CA ARG A 334 -9.36 -5.23 16.44
C ARG A 334 -9.92 -3.81 16.34
N THR A 335 -9.05 -2.84 16.03
CA THR A 335 -9.38 -1.41 16.11
C THR A 335 -10.22 -0.87 14.94
N GLY A 336 -10.07 -1.44 13.74
CA GLY A 336 -10.53 -0.83 12.50
C GLY A 336 -9.69 0.38 12.05
N ASP A 337 -8.54 0.65 12.66
CA ASP A 337 -7.59 1.69 12.24
C ASP A 337 -6.52 1.10 11.31
N LEU A 338 -6.08 1.89 10.31
CA LEU A 338 -4.97 1.55 9.42
C LEU A 338 -3.68 2.23 9.88
N ALA A 339 -2.57 1.49 9.83
CA ALA A 339 -1.26 1.97 10.26
C ALA A 339 -0.10 1.23 9.56
N ARG A 340 1.12 1.75 9.73
CA ARG A 340 2.37 1.07 9.36
C ARG A 340 3.48 1.31 10.37
N TYR A 341 4.47 0.41 10.41
CA TYR A 341 5.72 0.65 11.12
C TYR A 341 6.71 1.43 10.24
N LEU A 342 7.27 2.50 10.80
CA LEU A 342 8.40 3.24 10.26
C LEU A 342 9.72 2.48 10.50
N PRO A 343 10.82 2.80 9.78
CA PRO A 343 12.11 2.10 9.96
C PRO A 343 12.69 2.17 11.38
N ASP A 344 12.38 3.21 12.14
CA ASP A 344 12.78 3.38 13.55
C ASP A 344 11.83 2.70 14.55
N GLY A 345 10.85 1.93 14.08
CA GLY A 345 9.88 1.20 14.90
C GLY A 345 8.78 2.06 15.54
N ASN A 346 8.70 3.36 15.23
CA ASN A 346 7.49 4.14 15.51
C ASN A 346 6.37 3.75 14.55
N LEU A 347 5.12 3.88 14.99
CA LEU A 347 3.91 3.63 14.22
C LEU A 347 3.37 4.93 13.63
N GLU A 348 3.02 4.89 12.35
CA GLU A 348 2.28 5.95 11.65
C GLU A 348 0.81 5.53 11.49
N PHE A 349 -0.11 6.44 11.82
CA PHE A 349 -1.55 6.24 11.65
C PHE A 349 -2.02 6.81 10.30
N LEU A 350 -2.77 6.01 9.54
CA LEU A 350 -3.13 6.28 8.15
C LEU A 350 -4.64 6.45 7.91
N GLY A 351 -5.48 6.25 8.93
CA GLY A 351 -6.93 6.42 8.85
C GLY A 351 -7.71 5.23 9.41
N ARG A 352 -8.92 5.01 8.90
CA ARG A 352 -9.79 3.89 9.28
C ARG A 352 -10.10 2.98 8.10
N ASN A 353 -10.31 1.71 8.41
CA ASN A 353 -10.71 0.63 7.49
C ASN A 353 -12.24 0.45 7.43
N ASP A 354 -13.01 1.22 8.20
CA ASP A 354 -14.48 1.24 8.17
C ASP A 354 -15.04 2.56 7.62
N HIS A 355 -16.29 2.51 7.12
CA HIS A 355 -16.97 3.61 6.40
C HIS A 355 -17.39 4.79 7.31
N GLN A 356 -16.69 5.04 8.41
CA GLN A 356 -16.99 6.08 9.39
C GLN A 356 -16.56 7.45 8.86
N VAL A 357 -17.51 8.21 8.31
CA VAL A 357 -17.22 9.47 7.63
C VAL A 357 -17.33 10.67 8.58
N LYS A 358 -16.30 11.51 8.59
CA LYS A 358 -16.38 12.86 9.17
C LYS A 358 -16.97 13.82 8.14
N ILE A 359 -18.25 14.15 8.27
CA ILE A 359 -18.94 15.12 7.40
C ILE A 359 -19.15 16.41 8.21
N ARG A 360 -18.64 17.54 7.70
CA ARG A 360 -18.74 18.88 8.33
C ARG A 360 -18.23 18.92 9.79
N GLY A 361 -17.27 18.08 10.14
CA GLY A 361 -16.70 17.96 11.49
C GLY A 361 -17.39 16.95 12.40
N PHE A 362 -18.61 16.49 12.05
CA PHE A 362 -19.35 15.48 12.80
C PHE A 362 -18.99 14.07 12.31
N ARG A 363 -18.81 13.13 13.24
CA ARG A 363 -18.73 11.69 12.93
C ARG A 363 -20.13 11.21 12.58
N ILE A 364 -20.33 10.73 11.36
CA ILE A 364 -21.58 10.12 10.92
C ILE A 364 -21.32 8.63 10.64
N GLU A 365 -22.12 7.78 11.27
CA GLU A 365 -22.16 6.35 11.03
C GLU A 365 -23.33 6.10 10.05
N PRO A 366 -23.12 5.70 8.78
CA PRO A 366 -24.22 5.57 7.83
C PRO A 366 -25.33 4.60 8.29
N GLY A 367 -24.98 3.59 9.09
CA GLY A 367 -25.90 2.66 9.73
C GLY A 367 -26.91 3.29 10.70
N GLU A 368 -26.64 4.49 11.23
CA GLU A 368 -27.61 5.26 12.02
C GLU A 368 -28.77 5.77 11.15
N ILE A 369 -28.46 6.12 9.90
CA ILE A 369 -29.43 6.59 8.90
C ILE A 369 -30.18 5.39 8.30
N GLU A 370 -29.48 4.26 8.06
CA GLU A 370 -30.10 2.97 7.69
C GLU A 370 -31.13 2.53 8.76
N ALA A 371 -30.78 2.59 10.05
CA ALA A 371 -31.70 2.24 11.13
C ALA A 371 -32.98 3.10 11.14
N ARG A 372 -32.87 4.42 10.91
CA ARG A 372 -34.03 5.32 10.80
C ARG A 372 -34.82 5.13 9.50
N LEU A 373 -34.19 4.70 8.40
CA LEU A 373 -34.85 4.36 7.14
C LEU A 373 -35.71 3.10 7.28
N ALA A 374 -35.20 2.05 7.92
CA ALA A 374 -35.91 0.79 8.15
C ALA A 374 -37.15 0.93 9.07
N GLU A 375 -37.28 2.04 9.80
CA GLU A 375 -38.48 2.38 10.58
C GLU A 375 -39.63 2.93 9.71
N HIS A 376 -39.40 3.28 8.44
CA HIS A 376 -40.43 3.80 7.55
C HIS A 376 -41.24 2.67 6.89
N PRO A 377 -42.59 2.63 6.97
CA PRO A 377 -43.41 1.48 6.56
C PRO A 377 -43.33 1.02 5.10
N ALA A 378 -42.70 1.80 4.21
CA ALA A 378 -42.50 1.46 2.81
C ALA A 378 -41.10 0.89 2.48
N VAL A 379 -40.21 0.77 3.48
CA VAL A 379 -38.83 0.28 3.32
C VAL A 379 -38.76 -1.16 3.83
N ASN A 380 -38.39 -2.09 2.94
CA ASN A 380 -38.15 -3.49 3.28
C ASN A 380 -36.67 -3.73 3.67
N ASP A 381 -35.75 -2.98 3.06
CA ASP A 381 -34.30 -3.02 3.32
C ASP A 381 -33.65 -1.70 2.85
N CYS A 382 -32.52 -1.29 3.43
CA CYS A 382 -31.88 0.00 3.10
C CYS A 382 -30.37 0.06 3.39
N VAL A 383 -29.65 0.84 2.57
CA VAL A 383 -28.19 1.04 2.64
C VAL A 383 -27.88 2.53 2.41
N VAL A 384 -26.93 3.11 3.15
CA VAL A 384 -26.52 4.52 2.97
C VAL A 384 -25.02 4.60 2.70
N LEU A 385 -24.66 5.28 1.61
CA LEU A 385 -23.27 5.53 1.21
C LEU A 385 -22.95 7.02 1.24
N ALA A 386 -21.68 7.36 1.44
CA ALA A 386 -21.15 8.71 1.25
C ALA A 386 -20.34 8.75 -0.06
N LEU A 387 -20.76 9.61 -1.01
CA LEU A 387 -20.14 9.75 -2.33
C LEU A 387 -19.44 11.12 -2.46
N GLY A 388 -18.38 11.18 -3.27
CA GLY A 388 -17.54 12.36 -3.46
C GLY A 388 -16.33 12.41 -2.52
N ASP A 389 -15.53 13.48 -2.61
CA ASP A 389 -14.26 13.63 -1.90
C ASP A 389 -14.15 14.92 -1.07
N GLY A 390 -13.20 14.91 -0.13
CA GLY A 390 -12.87 16.06 0.71
C GLY A 390 -14.11 16.65 1.43
N PRO A 391 -14.29 17.98 1.42
CA PRO A 391 -15.42 18.64 2.09
C PRO A 391 -16.75 18.51 1.34
N GLU A 392 -16.78 17.95 0.12
CA GLU A 392 -17.98 17.84 -0.72
C GLU A 392 -18.73 16.50 -0.57
N LYS A 393 -18.27 15.62 0.34
CA LYS A 393 -18.90 14.32 0.62
C LYS A 393 -20.39 14.45 0.95
N ARG A 394 -21.23 13.78 0.16
CA ARG A 394 -22.70 13.77 0.25
C ARG A 394 -23.25 12.37 0.50
N LEU A 395 -24.29 12.27 1.32
CA LEU A 395 -24.96 11.02 1.65
C LEU A 395 -25.99 10.65 0.57
N VAL A 396 -26.07 9.37 0.20
CA VAL A 396 -27.06 8.79 -0.73
C VAL A 396 -27.61 7.50 -0.13
N ALA A 397 -28.93 7.36 -0.13
CA ALA A 397 -29.63 6.17 0.35
C ALA A 397 -30.09 5.29 -0.82
N TYR A 398 -29.93 3.99 -0.66
CA TYR A 398 -30.52 2.96 -1.52
C TYR A 398 -31.59 2.23 -0.70
N VAL A 399 -32.78 2.04 -1.25
CA VAL A 399 -33.93 1.46 -0.55
C VAL A 399 -34.62 0.40 -1.39
N VAL A 400 -34.88 -0.76 -0.78
CA VAL A 400 -35.77 -1.78 -1.31
C VAL A 400 -37.18 -1.46 -0.84
N ALA A 401 -38.07 -1.11 -1.78
CA ALA A 401 -39.39 -0.54 -1.49
C ALA A 401 -40.36 -0.81 -2.66
N GLU A 402 -41.67 -0.78 -2.45
CA GLU A 402 -42.63 -0.78 -3.56
C GLU A 402 -42.62 0.57 -4.31
N ALA A 403 -42.69 0.51 -5.64
CA ALA A 403 -42.61 1.71 -6.49
C ALA A 403 -43.86 2.58 -6.37
N HIS A 404 -43.71 3.80 -5.85
CA HIS A 404 -44.77 4.81 -5.78
C HIS A 404 -44.18 6.23 -5.88
N GLU A 405 -44.95 7.17 -6.45
CA GLU A 405 -44.47 8.51 -6.83
C GLU A 405 -44.04 9.39 -5.64
N GLU A 406 -44.56 9.14 -4.43
CA GLU A 406 -44.26 9.94 -3.23
C GLU A 406 -43.08 9.42 -2.38
N LEU A 407 -42.52 8.24 -2.70
CA LEU A 407 -41.53 7.52 -1.87
C LEU A 407 -40.35 8.39 -1.42
N VAL A 408 -39.73 9.11 -2.36
CA VAL A 408 -38.53 9.92 -2.08
C VAL A 408 -38.86 11.10 -1.15
N ASN A 409 -40.06 11.65 -1.24
CA ASN A 409 -40.50 12.75 -0.38
C ASN A 409 -40.90 12.26 1.01
N SER A 410 -41.60 11.12 1.13
CA SER A 410 -41.99 10.57 2.43
C SER A 410 -40.77 10.16 3.27
N LEU A 411 -39.79 9.48 2.65
CA LEU A 411 -38.52 9.11 3.31
C LEU A 411 -37.75 10.33 3.80
N ARG A 412 -37.67 11.39 2.99
CA ARG A 412 -36.96 12.62 3.37
C ARG A 412 -37.65 13.33 4.54
N ILE A 413 -38.98 13.41 4.53
CA ILE A 413 -39.76 14.02 5.63
C ILE A 413 -39.60 13.21 6.93
N HIS A 414 -39.65 11.88 6.83
CA HIS A 414 -39.43 10.96 7.97
C HIS A 414 -38.05 11.14 8.60
N LEU A 415 -36.98 11.16 7.80
CA LEU A 415 -35.62 11.37 8.30
C LEU A 415 -35.40 12.78 8.88
N SER A 416 -35.90 13.83 8.22
CA SER A 416 -35.81 15.22 8.74
C SER A 416 -36.61 15.45 10.04
N ALA A 417 -37.49 14.52 10.44
CA ALA A 417 -38.18 14.58 11.73
C ALA A 417 -37.43 13.83 12.86
N LEU A 418 -36.45 12.98 12.51
CA LEU A 418 -35.79 12.05 13.44
C LEU A 418 -34.26 12.23 13.51
N LEU A 419 -33.66 12.93 12.55
CA LEU A 419 -32.20 13.16 12.43
C LEU A 419 -31.90 14.64 12.19
N PRO A 420 -30.74 15.15 12.65
CA PRO A 420 -30.23 16.47 12.27
C PRO A 420 -30.04 16.61 10.74
N ASP A 421 -30.24 17.82 10.21
CA ASP A 421 -30.12 18.15 8.77
C ASP A 421 -28.84 17.65 8.08
N TYR A 422 -27.74 17.48 8.81
CA TYR A 422 -26.46 17.02 8.26
C TYR A 422 -26.37 15.49 8.08
N MET A 423 -27.33 14.72 8.62
CA MET A 423 -27.45 13.26 8.47
C MET A 423 -28.50 12.84 7.42
N VAL A 424 -29.30 13.78 6.90
CA VAL A 424 -30.36 13.46 5.92
C VAL A 424 -29.75 13.24 4.52
N PRO A 425 -29.99 12.09 3.86
CA PRO A 425 -29.47 11.81 2.52
C PRO A 425 -29.89 12.85 1.46
N SER A 426 -28.95 13.14 0.56
CA SER A 426 -29.11 14.08 -0.56
C SER A 426 -29.83 13.49 -1.77
N ALA A 427 -29.87 12.16 -1.89
CA ALA A 427 -30.61 11.41 -2.90
C ALA A 427 -31.06 10.05 -2.35
N PHE A 428 -32.12 9.49 -2.95
CA PHE A 428 -32.71 8.20 -2.61
C PHE A 428 -32.90 7.39 -3.90
N VAL A 429 -32.37 6.17 -3.96
CA VAL A 429 -32.41 5.27 -5.12
C VAL A 429 -33.26 4.04 -4.76
N ARG A 430 -34.31 3.77 -5.54
CA ARG A 430 -35.24 2.66 -5.30
C ARG A 430 -34.82 1.41 -6.08
N LEU A 431 -34.75 0.28 -5.40
CA LEU A 431 -34.47 -1.04 -5.97
C LEU A 431 -35.62 -2.02 -5.68
N ASP A 432 -35.78 -3.06 -6.51
CA ASP A 432 -36.69 -4.20 -6.23
C ASP A 432 -36.08 -5.21 -5.24
N ALA A 433 -34.75 -5.35 -5.26
CA ALA A 433 -33.94 -6.11 -4.31
C ALA A 433 -32.50 -5.56 -4.35
N PHE A 434 -31.73 -5.79 -3.29
CA PHE A 434 -30.30 -5.46 -3.33
C PHE A 434 -29.51 -6.43 -4.22
N PRO A 435 -28.48 -5.95 -4.95
CA PRO A 435 -27.50 -6.84 -5.56
C PRO A 435 -26.74 -7.57 -4.46
N LEU A 436 -26.71 -8.90 -4.54
CA LEU A 436 -25.98 -9.75 -3.61
C LEU A 436 -24.81 -10.41 -4.34
N THR A 437 -23.65 -10.38 -3.71
CA THR A 437 -22.52 -11.26 -4.06
C THR A 437 -22.94 -12.74 -4.01
N PRO A 438 -22.22 -13.66 -4.68
CA PRO A 438 -22.51 -15.11 -4.64
C PRO A 438 -22.57 -15.71 -3.22
N ASN A 439 -22.00 -15.04 -2.22
CA ASN A 439 -22.03 -15.42 -0.80
C ASN A 439 -23.25 -14.86 -0.03
N GLY A 440 -24.27 -14.33 -0.71
CA GLY A 440 -25.49 -13.80 -0.12
C GLY A 440 -25.33 -12.47 0.63
N LYS A 441 -24.19 -11.78 0.49
CA LYS A 441 -23.92 -10.46 1.10
C LYS A 441 -24.11 -9.35 0.07
N LEU A 442 -24.69 -8.23 0.49
CA LEU A 442 -24.79 -6.98 -0.29
C LEU A 442 -23.50 -6.66 -1.07
N ASP A 443 -23.63 -6.50 -2.38
CA ASP A 443 -22.57 -5.96 -3.23
C ASP A 443 -22.71 -4.43 -3.33
N ARG A 444 -21.82 -3.70 -2.64
CA ARG A 444 -21.82 -2.23 -2.65
C ARG A 444 -21.20 -1.62 -3.91
N ARG A 445 -20.44 -2.39 -4.72
CA ARG A 445 -19.89 -1.93 -6.01
C ARG A 445 -20.90 -2.12 -7.15
N ALA A 446 -21.81 -3.07 -7.02
CA ALA A 446 -22.92 -3.30 -7.96
C ALA A 446 -24.19 -2.47 -7.66
N LEU A 447 -24.18 -1.60 -6.65
CA LEU A 447 -25.24 -0.59 -6.47
C LEU A 447 -25.15 0.44 -7.62
N PRO A 448 -26.23 0.68 -8.37
CA PRO A 448 -26.16 1.50 -9.58
C PRO A 448 -25.91 2.98 -9.24
N GLU A 449 -25.13 3.68 -10.08
CA GLU A 449 -25.22 5.13 -10.09
C GLU A 449 -26.66 5.58 -10.47
N PRO A 450 -27.17 6.71 -9.97
CA PRO A 450 -28.59 7.06 -10.14
C PRO A 450 -28.95 7.45 -11.59
N ASP A 451 -29.47 6.47 -12.35
CA ASP A 451 -30.13 6.65 -13.65
C ASP A 451 -31.54 6.00 -13.66
N SER A 452 -32.21 5.98 -14.81
CA SER A 452 -33.66 6.18 -14.91
C SER A 452 -34.53 4.93 -15.19
N GLY A 453 -33.96 3.71 -15.29
CA GLY A 453 -34.72 2.43 -15.35
C GLY A 453 -33.91 1.17 -15.82
N ALA A 454 -34.41 -0.07 -15.61
CA ALA A 454 -33.68 -1.35 -15.89
C ALA A 454 -34.59 -2.61 -16.23
N PHE A 455 -33.98 -3.78 -16.65
CA PHE A 455 -34.48 -5.22 -16.80
C PHE A 455 -34.24 -6.02 -18.18
N ALA A 456 -34.83 -7.25 -18.49
CA ALA A 456 -34.17 -8.44 -19.23
C ALA A 456 -34.69 -9.11 -20.62
N ARG A 457 -34.52 -10.46 -20.91
CA ARG A 457 -34.37 -11.19 -22.27
C ARG A 457 -35.06 -12.61 -22.58
N GLN A 458 -35.05 -13.14 -23.86
CA GLN A 458 -35.54 -14.48 -24.46
C GLN A 458 -34.92 -14.81 -25.91
N VAL A 459 -35.03 -15.89 -26.80
CA VAL A 459 -35.50 -17.35 -26.95
C VAL A 459 -34.85 -18.18 -28.18
N TYR A 460 -35.50 -19.02 -29.07
CA TYR A 460 -34.96 -20.26 -29.82
C TYR A 460 -35.59 -20.69 -31.24
N GLU A 461 -34.92 -21.50 -32.14
CA GLU A 461 -35.35 -22.01 -33.53
C GLU A 461 -34.46 -23.16 -34.17
N ALA A 462 -34.75 -23.84 -35.33
CA ALA A 462 -34.15 -25.14 -35.82
C ALA A 462 -33.50 -25.25 -37.29
N PRO A 463 -32.57 -26.22 -37.62
CA PRO A 463 -31.49 -26.13 -38.67
C PRO A 463 -31.79 -26.36 -40.18
N GLN A 464 -30.93 -25.83 -41.07
CA GLN A 464 -31.15 -25.75 -42.54
C GLN A 464 -29.86 -25.76 -43.43
N GLY A 465 -29.78 -26.68 -44.40
CA GLY A 465 -28.78 -26.64 -45.51
C GLY A 465 -27.49 -27.45 -45.27
N GLU A 466 -26.73 -27.78 -46.32
CA GLU A 466 -25.65 -28.81 -46.26
C GLU A 466 -24.59 -28.54 -45.17
N THR A 467 -24.16 -27.29 -44.99
CA THR A 467 -23.17 -26.94 -43.94
C THR A 467 -23.77 -27.00 -42.54
N GLU A 468 -24.96 -26.41 -42.30
CA GLU A 468 -25.64 -26.51 -40.99
C GLU A 468 -25.97 -27.97 -40.65
N ILE A 469 -26.43 -28.77 -41.61
CA ILE A 469 -26.76 -30.20 -41.42
C ILE A 469 -25.49 -31.00 -41.10
N SER A 470 -24.39 -30.79 -41.83
CA SER A 470 -23.12 -31.48 -41.54
C SER A 470 -22.58 -31.13 -40.16
N LEU A 471 -22.68 -29.86 -39.74
CA LEU A 471 -22.34 -29.45 -38.37
C LEU A 471 -23.30 -30.05 -37.34
N ALA A 472 -24.61 -30.08 -37.60
CA ALA A 472 -25.61 -30.63 -36.69
C ALA A 472 -25.44 -32.15 -36.49
N GLU A 473 -25.16 -32.90 -37.55
CA GLU A 473 -24.84 -34.33 -37.46
C GLU A 473 -23.56 -34.58 -36.65
N ILE A 474 -22.51 -33.77 -36.87
CA ILE A 474 -21.28 -33.82 -36.08
C ILE A 474 -21.55 -33.45 -34.60
N TRP A 475 -22.45 -32.50 -34.33
CA TRP A 475 -22.84 -32.12 -32.96
C TRP A 475 -23.66 -33.20 -32.27
N CYS A 476 -24.69 -33.78 -32.91
CA CYS A 476 -25.46 -34.89 -32.36
C CYS A 476 -24.54 -36.05 -31.96
N GLU A 477 -23.59 -36.43 -32.83
CA GLU A 477 -22.69 -37.56 -32.59
C GLU A 477 -21.57 -37.27 -31.56
N LEU A 478 -21.18 -36.01 -31.37
CA LEU A 478 -20.18 -35.61 -30.36
C LEU A 478 -20.79 -35.31 -28.99
N LEU A 479 -22.02 -34.78 -28.94
CA LEU A 479 -22.72 -34.40 -27.71
C LEU A 479 -23.63 -35.51 -27.15
N GLY A 480 -24.07 -36.45 -27.98
CA GLY A 480 -24.98 -37.53 -27.60
C GLY A 480 -26.43 -37.08 -27.43
N ILE A 481 -26.86 -36.10 -28.24
CA ILE A 481 -28.19 -35.47 -28.19
C ILE A 481 -28.96 -35.81 -29.47
N ASP A 482 -30.22 -36.24 -29.35
CA ASP A 482 -31.01 -36.74 -30.48
C ASP A 482 -31.40 -35.66 -31.52
N GLN A 483 -31.54 -34.39 -31.10
CA GLN A 483 -31.92 -33.26 -31.96
C GLN A 483 -31.25 -31.95 -31.48
N ILE A 484 -30.77 -31.15 -32.43
CA ILE A 484 -30.07 -29.88 -32.22
C ILE A 484 -30.84 -28.77 -32.95
N SER A 485 -31.00 -27.60 -32.32
CA SER A 485 -31.62 -26.41 -32.92
C SER A 485 -30.59 -25.52 -33.64
N ARG A 486 -31.04 -24.62 -34.53
CA ARG A 486 -30.14 -23.71 -35.26
C ARG A 486 -29.65 -22.57 -34.36
N HIS A 487 -30.51 -22.16 -33.42
CA HIS A 487 -30.23 -21.15 -32.42
C HIS A 487 -29.57 -21.74 -31.17
N ASP A 488 -29.35 -23.06 -31.13
CA ASP A 488 -28.63 -23.71 -30.04
C ASP A 488 -27.16 -23.35 -30.08
N ASN A 489 -26.64 -23.08 -28.89
CA ASN A 489 -25.24 -22.77 -28.64
C ASN A 489 -24.49 -24.05 -28.26
N PHE A 490 -23.37 -24.35 -28.93
CA PHE A 490 -22.58 -25.57 -28.73
C PHE A 490 -22.26 -25.84 -27.26
N PHE A 491 -21.89 -24.80 -26.51
CA PHE A 491 -21.48 -24.89 -25.11
C PHE A 491 -22.67 -24.98 -24.16
N ALA A 492 -23.79 -24.32 -24.49
CA ALA A 492 -25.05 -24.44 -23.73
C ALA A 492 -25.62 -25.86 -23.77
N LEU A 493 -25.34 -26.61 -24.85
CA LEU A 493 -25.67 -28.03 -25.00
C LEU A 493 -24.65 -28.99 -24.36
N GLY A 494 -23.70 -28.48 -23.55
CA GLY A 494 -22.66 -29.29 -22.90
C GLY A 494 -21.42 -29.55 -23.76
N GLY A 495 -21.29 -28.90 -24.93
CA GLY A 495 -20.06 -28.87 -25.70
C GLY A 495 -18.93 -28.25 -24.89
N HIS A 496 -17.74 -28.86 -24.96
CA HIS A 496 -16.55 -28.41 -24.24
C HIS A 496 -15.30 -28.53 -25.13
N SER A 497 -14.19 -27.92 -24.73
CA SER A 497 -13.00 -27.71 -25.58
C SER A 497 -12.43 -28.99 -26.23
N LEU A 498 -12.61 -30.16 -25.62
CA LEU A 498 -12.19 -31.45 -26.21
C LEU A 498 -13.12 -31.90 -27.36
N LEU A 499 -14.43 -31.65 -27.25
CA LEU A 499 -15.40 -31.90 -28.32
C LEU A 499 -15.28 -30.85 -29.43
N ALA A 500 -14.97 -29.60 -29.08
CA ALA A 500 -14.59 -28.57 -30.05
C ALA A 500 -13.38 -29.00 -30.90
N VAL A 501 -12.31 -29.49 -30.28
CA VAL A 501 -11.13 -30.00 -31.02
C VAL A 501 -11.50 -31.20 -31.91
N ARG A 502 -12.28 -32.16 -31.42
CA ARG A 502 -12.75 -33.30 -32.24
C ARG A 502 -13.65 -32.87 -33.41
N MET A 503 -14.49 -31.86 -33.22
CA MET A 503 -15.30 -31.26 -34.29
C MET A 503 -14.39 -30.62 -35.35
N ILE A 504 -13.37 -29.85 -34.93
CA ILE A 504 -12.42 -29.20 -35.83
C ILE A 504 -11.56 -30.22 -36.59
N GLU A 505 -11.16 -31.33 -35.97
CA GLU A 505 -10.46 -32.43 -36.66
C GLU A 505 -11.37 -33.14 -37.68
N ARG A 506 -12.64 -33.37 -37.36
CA ARG A 506 -13.63 -33.94 -38.29
C ARG A 506 -13.89 -33.03 -39.50
N LEU A 507 -14.07 -31.73 -39.26
CA LEU A 507 -14.19 -30.72 -40.32
C LEU A 507 -12.93 -30.67 -41.19
N ARG A 508 -11.73 -30.71 -40.58
CA ARG A 508 -10.45 -30.75 -41.29
C ARG A 508 -10.31 -31.98 -42.18
N HIS A 509 -10.79 -33.15 -41.75
CA HIS A 509 -10.87 -34.34 -42.59
C HIS A 509 -11.84 -34.23 -43.78
N GLN A 510 -12.83 -33.34 -43.70
CA GLN A 510 -13.75 -32.99 -44.80
C GLN A 510 -13.22 -31.83 -45.67
N GLY A 511 -12.00 -31.33 -45.40
CA GLY A 511 -11.38 -30.22 -46.14
C GLY A 511 -11.78 -28.83 -45.67
N LEU A 512 -12.54 -28.72 -44.58
CA LEU A 512 -13.01 -27.46 -43.99
C LEU A 512 -12.15 -27.07 -42.79
N THR A 513 -11.69 -25.82 -42.75
CA THR A 513 -10.83 -25.31 -41.67
C THR A 513 -11.52 -24.24 -40.86
N LEU A 514 -11.62 -24.47 -39.55
CA LEU A 514 -12.18 -23.58 -38.55
C LEU A 514 -11.07 -23.21 -37.56
N ALA A 515 -10.91 -21.93 -37.22
CA ALA A 515 -10.09 -21.58 -36.06
C ALA A 515 -10.91 -21.85 -34.79
N VAL A 516 -10.25 -22.29 -33.71
CA VAL A 516 -10.93 -22.56 -32.43
C VAL A 516 -11.74 -21.33 -31.97
N ARG A 517 -11.19 -20.13 -32.20
CA ARG A 517 -11.82 -18.82 -31.96
C ARG A 517 -13.22 -18.70 -32.57
N ASP A 518 -13.43 -19.19 -33.79
CA ASP A 518 -14.65 -18.93 -34.56
C ASP A 518 -15.86 -19.66 -33.95
N LEU A 519 -15.63 -20.86 -33.38
CA LEU A 519 -16.62 -21.60 -32.57
C LEU A 519 -17.00 -20.86 -31.28
N PHE A 520 -16.08 -20.09 -30.66
CA PHE A 520 -16.41 -19.30 -29.47
C PHE A 520 -17.03 -17.94 -29.82
N GLN A 521 -16.74 -17.39 -31.01
CA GLN A 521 -17.31 -16.11 -31.48
C GLN A 521 -18.71 -16.25 -32.08
N SER A 522 -18.95 -17.32 -32.84
CA SER A 522 -20.25 -17.69 -33.41
C SER A 522 -20.67 -19.08 -32.90
N PRO A 523 -20.97 -19.22 -31.59
CA PRO A 523 -21.24 -20.52 -30.97
C PRO A 523 -22.61 -21.11 -31.33
N VAL A 524 -23.43 -20.35 -32.04
CA VAL A 524 -24.76 -20.73 -32.53
C VAL A 524 -24.64 -21.44 -33.88
N LEU A 525 -25.30 -22.59 -34.05
CA LEU A 525 -25.07 -23.49 -35.19
C LEU A 525 -25.21 -22.82 -36.57
N SER A 526 -26.25 -22.00 -36.78
CA SER A 526 -26.44 -21.29 -38.07
C SER A 526 -25.47 -20.14 -38.31
N GLU A 527 -24.80 -19.63 -37.27
CA GLU A 527 -23.76 -18.61 -37.40
C GLU A 527 -22.41 -19.27 -37.71
N LEU A 528 -22.07 -20.36 -37.00
CA LEU A 528 -20.82 -21.09 -37.17
C LEU A 528 -20.61 -21.65 -38.57
N ALA A 529 -21.69 -22.03 -39.25
CA ALA A 529 -21.66 -22.54 -40.61
C ALA A 529 -21.10 -21.53 -41.64
N GLN A 530 -20.88 -20.26 -41.25
CA GLN A 530 -20.51 -19.15 -42.13
C GLN A 530 -19.03 -18.75 -42.06
N THR A 531 -18.21 -19.32 -41.17
CA THR A 531 -16.90 -18.72 -40.75
C THR A 531 -15.62 -19.46 -41.19
N LEU A 532 -15.71 -20.50 -42.04
CA LEU A 532 -14.60 -21.42 -42.34
C LEU A 532 -13.53 -20.85 -43.33
N GLY A 533 -12.22 -20.90 -43.00
CA GLY A 533 -11.13 -20.25 -43.76
C GLY A 533 -9.67 -20.71 -43.44
N GLN A 534 -8.64 -20.11 -44.07
CA GLN A 534 -7.20 -20.53 -44.04
C GLN A 534 -6.22 -19.35 -43.72
N HIS A 535 -4.92 -19.62 -43.42
CA HIS A 535 -3.95 -18.60 -42.92
C HIS A 535 -2.46 -18.78 -43.39
N GLN A 536 -1.63 -17.73 -43.22
CA GLN A 536 -0.23 -17.58 -43.71
C GLN A 536 0.69 -16.76 -42.77
N ALA A 537 1.97 -16.53 -43.14
CA ALA A 537 3.03 -15.89 -42.34
C ALA A 537 3.64 -14.61 -42.95
N VAL A 538 4.44 -13.87 -42.16
CA VAL A 538 4.96 -12.51 -42.42
C VAL A 538 6.16 -12.49 -43.38
N ILE A 539 6.34 -11.39 -44.14
CA ILE A 539 7.42 -11.18 -45.12
C ILE A 539 8.06 -9.79 -44.92
N VAL A 540 9.38 -9.73 -44.71
CA VAL A 540 10.14 -8.47 -44.51
C VAL A 540 10.42 -7.76 -45.84
N PRO A 541 10.09 -6.46 -46.00
CA PRO A 541 10.44 -5.70 -47.20
C PRO A 541 11.96 -5.42 -47.32
N PRO A 542 12.57 -5.57 -48.52
CA PRO A 542 13.98 -5.27 -48.73
C PRO A 542 14.29 -3.76 -48.66
N ASN A 543 15.54 -3.40 -48.37
CA ASN A 543 16.04 -2.04 -48.58
C ASN A 543 16.35 -1.85 -50.08
N VAL A 544 15.88 -0.75 -50.69
CA VAL A 544 16.09 -0.38 -52.09
C VAL A 544 17.04 0.83 -52.28
N ILE A 545 17.52 1.41 -51.17
CA ILE A 545 18.46 2.53 -51.16
C ILE A 545 19.89 2.00 -51.38
N THR A 546 20.61 2.59 -52.34
CA THR A 546 21.96 2.14 -52.73
C THR A 546 22.94 3.32 -52.71
N PRO A 547 24.27 3.08 -52.71
CA PRO A 547 25.26 4.16 -52.87
C PRO A 547 25.13 4.98 -54.16
N MET A 548 24.37 4.50 -55.16
CA MET A 548 24.10 5.19 -56.43
C MET A 548 22.76 5.98 -56.41
N THR A 549 21.99 5.91 -55.32
CA THR A 549 20.71 6.61 -55.17
C THR A 549 20.96 8.12 -55.04
N THR A 550 20.35 8.93 -55.93
CA THR A 550 20.51 10.39 -55.98
C THR A 550 19.32 11.18 -55.45
N GLU A 551 18.19 10.51 -55.22
CA GLU A 551 16.90 11.07 -54.81
C GLU A 551 16.19 9.99 -53.96
N LEU A 552 15.42 10.39 -52.95
CA LEU A 552 14.68 9.49 -52.06
C LEU A 552 13.20 9.85 -52.13
N THR A 553 12.33 8.86 -52.32
CA THR A 553 10.87 9.05 -52.36
C THR A 553 10.17 8.18 -51.30
N PRO A 554 8.93 8.48 -50.88
CA PRO A 554 8.23 7.72 -49.83
C PRO A 554 8.09 6.23 -50.14
N GLU A 555 7.93 5.85 -51.40
CA GLU A 555 7.79 4.45 -51.84
C GLU A 555 9.06 3.61 -51.61
N MET A 556 10.21 4.26 -51.37
CA MET A 556 11.47 3.59 -51.03
C MET A 556 11.56 3.23 -49.53
N LEU A 557 10.64 3.72 -48.69
CA LEU A 557 10.70 3.65 -47.22
C LEU A 557 9.54 2.81 -46.62
N PRO A 558 9.36 1.52 -47.00
CA PRO A 558 8.17 0.73 -46.65
C PRO A 558 7.99 0.39 -45.15
N LEU A 559 8.85 0.92 -44.27
CA LEU A 559 8.78 0.77 -42.81
C LEU A 559 8.46 2.10 -42.08
N ILE A 560 8.20 3.19 -42.82
CA ILE A 560 7.78 4.47 -42.25
C ILE A 560 6.98 5.34 -43.23
N ASP A 561 5.92 5.96 -42.73
CA ASP A 561 5.06 6.88 -43.47
C ASP A 561 5.63 8.31 -43.38
N LEU A 562 6.23 8.82 -44.45
CA LEU A 562 6.81 10.18 -44.53
C LEU A 562 6.38 10.92 -45.80
N THR A 563 6.23 12.25 -45.71
CA THR A 563 6.08 13.11 -46.90
C THR A 563 7.44 13.44 -47.52
N GLN A 564 7.45 13.79 -48.82
CA GLN A 564 8.68 14.24 -49.49
C GLN A 564 9.36 15.41 -48.76
N SER A 565 8.58 16.36 -48.25
CA SER A 565 9.09 17.50 -47.47
C SER A 565 9.80 17.11 -46.17
N GLU A 566 9.47 15.96 -45.59
CA GLU A 566 10.14 15.42 -44.41
C GLU A 566 11.41 14.66 -44.80
N ILE A 567 11.37 13.89 -45.89
CA ILE A 567 12.54 13.24 -46.47
C ILE A 567 13.61 14.29 -46.84
N ASP A 568 13.23 15.36 -47.53
CA ASP A 568 14.12 16.47 -47.89
C ASP A 568 14.72 17.16 -46.65
N ARG A 569 13.92 17.28 -45.57
CA ARG A 569 14.34 17.84 -44.28
C ARG A 569 15.30 16.92 -43.51
N ILE A 570 15.14 15.59 -43.60
CA ILE A 570 16.08 14.60 -43.08
C ILE A 570 17.40 14.67 -43.86
N VAL A 571 17.32 14.67 -45.19
CA VAL A 571 18.48 14.80 -46.10
C VAL A 571 19.32 16.05 -45.80
N GLY A 572 18.67 17.17 -45.47
CA GLY A 572 19.34 18.43 -45.12
C GLY A 572 20.07 18.43 -43.76
N GLN A 573 19.83 17.44 -42.89
CA GLN A 573 20.46 17.32 -41.57
C GLN A 573 21.64 16.34 -41.54
N VAL A 574 21.68 15.35 -42.44
CA VAL A 574 22.72 14.32 -42.46
C VAL A 574 24.03 14.84 -43.04
N LEU A 575 25.14 14.64 -42.33
CA LEU A 575 26.49 14.94 -42.84
C LEU A 575 26.79 14.08 -44.08
N GLY A 576 26.93 14.74 -45.23
CA GLY A 576 27.09 14.11 -46.55
C GLY A 576 25.79 13.92 -47.34
N GLY A 577 24.63 14.27 -46.78
CA GLY A 577 23.32 14.17 -47.43
C GLY A 577 22.97 12.75 -47.88
N ILE A 578 22.23 12.62 -48.99
CA ILE A 578 21.77 11.33 -49.55
C ILE A 578 22.93 10.34 -49.76
N ALA A 579 24.12 10.82 -50.13
CA ALA A 579 25.30 10.00 -50.32
C ALA A 579 25.75 9.26 -49.04
N ASN A 580 25.38 9.76 -47.85
CA ASN A 580 25.63 9.07 -46.58
C ASN A 580 24.39 8.36 -45.98
N ILE A 581 23.18 8.50 -46.53
CA ILE A 581 21.97 7.82 -45.98
C ILE A 581 21.88 6.38 -46.52
N GLN A 582 22.13 5.39 -45.66
CA GLN A 582 21.96 3.96 -45.96
C GLN A 582 20.49 3.52 -45.92
N ASP A 583 19.74 4.00 -44.94
CA ASP A 583 18.36 3.57 -44.66
C ASP A 583 17.61 4.62 -43.82
N ILE A 584 16.27 4.63 -43.91
CA ILE A 584 15.38 5.42 -43.05
C ILE A 584 14.17 4.56 -42.68
N TYR A 585 13.87 4.42 -41.38
CA TYR A 585 12.72 3.68 -40.87
C TYR A 585 12.24 4.21 -39.52
N ALA A 586 11.08 3.75 -39.05
CA ALA A 586 10.50 4.18 -37.77
C ALA A 586 11.33 3.69 -36.57
N LEU A 587 11.12 4.30 -35.41
CA LEU A 587 11.64 3.77 -34.14
C LEU A 587 10.95 2.45 -33.79
N SER A 588 11.62 1.62 -32.98
CA SER A 588 10.95 0.52 -32.28
C SER A 588 10.11 1.07 -31.11
N PRO A 589 9.06 0.37 -30.66
CA PRO A 589 8.18 0.87 -29.59
C PRO A 589 8.84 1.20 -28.25
N LEU A 590 10.00 0.61 -27.91
CA LEU A 590 10.78 1.03 -26.74
C LEU A 590 11.66 2.26 -27.04
N GLN A 591 12.22 2.36 -28.25
CA GLN A 591 12.99 3.54 -28.66
C GLN A 591 12.12 4.82 -28.61
N ASP A 592 10.86 4.76 -29.04
CA ASP A 592 9.91 5.87 -28.89
C ASP A 592 9.75 6.32 -27.42
N GLY A 593 9.61 5.36 -26.50
CA GLY A 593 9.48 5.64 -25.07
C GLY A 593 10.74 6.26 -24.45
N ILE A 594 11.92 5.77 -24.85
CA ILE A 594 13.21 6.34 -24.42
C ILE A 594 13.38 7.76 -24.96
N LEU A 595 13.09 8.00 -26.24
CA LEU A 595 13.17 9.34 -26.84
C LEU A 595 12.20 10.32 -26.14
N PHE A 596 10.98 9.89 -25.83
CA PHE A 596 10.01 10.68 -25.07
C PHE A 596 10.56 11.09 -23.68
N HIS A 597 11.14 10.15 -22.93
CA HIS A 597 11.75 10.46 -21.63
C HIS A 597 12.98 11.37 -21.74
N HIS A 598 13.83 11.18 -22.76
CA HIS A 598 14.94 12.08 -23.05
C HIS A 598 14.43 13.51 -23.30
N LEU A 599 13.36 13.69 -24.07
CA LEU A 599 12.76 15.00 -24.35
C LEU A 599 12.06 15.64 -23.14
N LEU A 600 11.63 14.86 -22.14
CA LEU A 600 11.08 15.37 -20.88
C LEU A 600 12.15 15.72 -19.82
N ALA A 601 13.36 15.18 -19.92
CA ALA A 601 14.45 15.48 -18.99
C ALA A 601 14.90 16.94 -19.14
N SER A 602 14.79 17.74 -18.06
CA SER A 602 15.17 19.16 -18.06
C SER A 602 16.68 19.41 -17.94
N GLU A 603 17.40 18.46 -17.37
CA GLU A 603 18.84 18.45 -17.20
C GLU A 603 19.30 16.98 -17.24
N GLY A 604 20.48 16.72 -17.82
CA GLY A 604 20.98 15.34 -17.98
C GLY A 604 20.18 14.47 -18.96
N ASP A 605 20.53 13.18 -18.97
CA ASP A 605 19.98 12.12 -19.81
C ASP A 605 19.90 10.80 -19.03
N PRO A 606 18.69 10.34 -18.62
CA PRO A 606 18.55 9.12 -17.82
C PRO A 606 18.78 7.82 -18.61
N TYR A 607 19.07 7.90 -19.91
CA TYR A 607 19.36 6.75 -20.78
C TYR A 607 20.79 6.76 -21.35
N LEU A 608 21.67 7.57 -20.76
CA LEU A 608 23.10 7.56 -21.06
C LEU A 608 23.83 6.55 -20.17
N LEU A 609 24.24 5.43 -20.76
CA LEU A 609 25.05 4.41 -20.10
C LEU A 609 26.53 4.82 -20.09
N VAL A 610 27.20 4.59 -18.96
CA VAL A 610 28.58 5.02 -18.70
C VAL A 610 29.41 3.86 -18.17
N ASN A 611 30.38 3.42 -18.96
CA ASN A 611 31.32 2.35 -18.63
C ASN A 611 32.74 2.93 -18.51
N GLN A 612 33.56 2.37 -17.63
CA GLN A 612 34.96 2.76 -17.44
C GLN A 612 35.88 1.59 -17.81
N ILE A 613 36.94 1.87 -18.56
CA ILE A 613 37.91 0.87 -19.01
C ILE A 613 39.32 1.45 -18.86
N THR A 614 40.20 0.76 -18.16
CA THR A 614 41.61 1.13 -17.96
C THR A 614 42.47 0.37 -18.96
N PHE A 615 43.43 1.07 -19.58
CA PHE A 615 44.40 0.51 -20.52
C PHE A 615 45.82 0.68 -19.99
N ALA A 616 46.66 -0.35 -20.12
CA ALA A 616 48.05 -0.34 -19.67
C ALA A 616 48.91 0.72 -20.39
N ASP A 617 48.68 0.93 -21.69
CA ASP A 617 49.38 1.93 -22.49
C ASP A 617 48.53 2.43 -23.68
N ARG A 618 49.01 3.50 -24.32
CA ARG A 618 48.33 4.18 -25.44
C ARG A 618 48.18 3.32 -26.69
N THR A 619 49.15 2.44 -26.99
CA THR A 619 49.13 1.56 -28.17
C THR A 619 47.99 0.56 -28.06
N LEU A 620 47.74 0.04 -26.86
CA LEU A 620 46.64 -0.90 -26.59
C LEU A 620 45.28 -0.19 -26.70
N LEU A 621 45.17 1.03 -26.18
CA LEU A 621 43.99 1.90 -26.33
C LEU A 621 43.70 2.22 -27.81
N ASP A 622 44.69 2.72 -28.56
CA ASP A 622 44.53 3.05 -29.98
C ASP A 622 44.16 1.81 -30.82
N SER A 623 44.73 0.65 -30.49
CA SER A 623 44.39 -0.63 -31.14
C SER A 623 42.94 -1.05 -30.85
N TYR A 624 42.49 -0.90 -29.60
CA TYR A 624 41.11 -1.20 -29.20
C TYR A 624 40.12 -0.26 -29.92
N LEU A 625 40.40 1.04 -29.98
CA LEU A 625 39.56 2.01 -30.69
C LEU A 625 39.46 1.70 -32.19
N ALA A 626 40.56 1.32 -32.84
CA ALA A 626 40.56 0.88 -34.24
C ALA A 626 39.79 -0.44 -34.47
N ALA A 627 39.68 -1.31 -33.47
CA ALA A 627 38.83 -2.49 -33.51
C ALA A 627 37.34 -2.13 -33.29
N VAL A 628 37.02 -1.19 -32.40
CA VAL A 628 35.65 -0.66 -32.23
C VAL A 628 35.16 0.03 -33.49
N GLU A 629 35.99 0.81 -34.19
CA GLU A 629 35.59 1.49 -35.43
C GLU A 629 35.16 0.49 -36.53
N GLN A 630 35.86 -0.64 -36.65
CA GLN A 630 35.46 -1.74 -37.55
C GLN A 630 34.13 -2.41 -37.16
N VAL A 631 33.80 -2.46 -35.87
CA VAL A 631 32.48 -2.93 -35.40
C VAL A 631 31.39 -1.89 -35.68
N VAL A 632 31.68 -0.60 -35.53
CA VAL A 632 30.75 0.49 -35.90
C VAL A 632 30.45 0.47 -37.40
N ASP A 633 31.45 0.33 -38.28
CA ASP A 633 31.23 0.15 -39.72
C ASP A 633 30.36 -1.08 -40.05
N ARG A 634 30.48 -2.16 -39.26
CA ARG A 634 29.82 -3.45 -39.51
C ARG A 634 28.34 -3.51 -39.12
N HIS A 635 27.88 -2.73 -38.14
CA HIS A 635 26.49 -2.75 -37.65
C HIS A 635 25.75 -1.44 -37.94
N ASP A 636 24.50 -1.53 -38.41
CA ASP A 636 23.71 -0.37 -38.81
C ASP A 636 23.26 0.50 -37.63
N ILE A 637 22.84 -0.13 -36.52
CA ILE A 637 22.39 0.59 -35.33
C ILE A 637 23.48 1.47 -34.70
N LEU A 638 24.75 1.03 -34.75
CA LEU A 638 25.88 1.82 -34.25
C LEU A 638 26.17 3.06 -35.12
N ARG A 639 25.63 3.11 -36.35
CA ARG A 639 25.69 4.27 -37.26
C ARG A 639 24.33 4.96 -37.42
N THR A 640 23.38 4.71 -36.53
CA THR A 640 22.05 5.33 -36.57
C THR A 640 22.01 6.63 -35.78
N ALA A 641 21.42 7.66 -36.40
CA ALA A 641 20.99 8.89 -35.75
C ALA A 641 19.45 8.91 -35.62
N PHE A 642 18.93 9.67 -34.66
CA PHE A 642 17.50 9.78 -34.38
C PHE A 642 17.06 11.22 -34.65
N ILE A 643 16.06 11.42 -35.50
CA ILE A 643 15.58 12.75 -35.89
C ILE A 643 14.07 12.84 -35.66
N TRP A 644 13.63 13.93 -35.03
CA TRP A 644 12.20 14.20 -34.75
C TRP A 644 11.83 15.68 -35.00
N GLU A 645 12.80 16.60 -35.00
CA GLU A 645 12.50 18.03 -35.04
C GLU A 645 11.83 18.46 -36.35
N GLY A 646 10.54 18.77 -36.28
CA GLY A 646 9.73 19.20 -37.42
C GLY A 646 9.39 18.09 -38.40
N LEU A 647 9.33 16.85 -37.93
CA LEU A 647 8.75 15.68 -38.61
C LEU A 647 7.43 15.29 -37.91
N SER A 648 6.52 14.59 -38.59
CA SER A 648 5.26 14.10 -38.01
C SER A 648 5.46 12.89 -37.09
N VAL A 649 6.53 12.13 -37.30
CA VAL A 649 6.96 10.98 -36.51
C VAL A 649 8.48 11.02 -36.32
N PRO A 650 9.03 10.51 -35.21
CA PRO A 650 10.47 10.34 -35.07
C PRO A 650 10.97 9.24 -36.02
N VAL A 651 12.22 9.37 -36.47
CA VAL A 651 12.82 8.48 -37.47
C VAL A 651 14.22 8.02 -37.05
N GLN A 652 14.56 6.78 -37.40
CA GLN A 652 15.93 6.27 -37.42
C GLN A 652 16.55 6.53 -38.80
N VAL A 653 17.75 7.10 -38.83
CA VAL A 653 18.51 7.37 -40.06
C VAL A 653 19.86 6.67 -39.96
N VAL A 654 20.05 5.62 -40.76
CA VAL A 654 21.31 4.86 -40.78
C VAL A 654 22.31 5.58 -41.68
N TRP A 655 23.45 6.01 -41.13
CA TRP A 655 24.53 6.61 -41.92
C TRP A 655 25.44 5.51 -42.48
N ARG A 656 25.85 5.58 -43.75
CA ARG A 656 26.82 4.64 -44.35
C ARG A 656 28.17 4.70 -43.67
N GLN A 657 28.57 5.89 -43.24
CA GLN A 657 29.81 6.19 -42.56
C GLN A 657 29.54 7.18 -41.42
N ALA A 658 29.89 6.80 -40.21
CA ALA A 658 29.84 7.65 -39.02
C ALA A 658 31.12 7.42 -38.20
N PRO A 659 32.08 8.37 -38.20
CA PRO A 659 33.40 8.16 -37.62
C PRO A 659 33.37 8.03 -36.10
N LEU A 660 34.33 7.31 -35.53
CA LEU A 660 34.42 7.14 -34.08
C LEU A 660 34.89 8.43 -33.41
N LEU A 661 34.02 9.05 -32.60
CA LEU A 661 34.39 10.28 -31.87
C LEU A 661 35.05 9.94 -30.53
N VAL A 662 36.36 10.17 -30.49
CA VAL A 662 37.24 10.03 -29.32
C VAL A 662 37.67 11.43 -28.87
N THR A 663 37.43 11.77 -27.61
CA THR A 663 37.82 13.05 -27.00
C THR A 663 38.97 12.84 -26.02
N GLU A 664 40.16 13.32 -26.37
CA GLU A 664 41.33 13.26 -25.49
C GLU A 664 41.38 14.48 -24.56
N LEU A 665 41.49 14.25 -23.25
CA LEU A 665 41.53 15.28 -22.22
C LEU A 665 42.82 15.21 -21.40
N THR A 666 43.43 16.37 -21.18
CA THR A 666 44.42 16.57 -20.13
C THR A 666 43.69 17.07 -18.88
N LEU A 667 43.77 16.31 -17.79
CA LEU A 667 43.20 16.66 -16.49
C LEU A 667 44.33 16.94 -15.48
N ASP A 668 44.06 17.71 -14.42
CA ASP A 668 45.05 18.00 -13.38
C ASP A 668 44.93 16.97 -12.24
N PRO A 669 45.97 16.18 -11.91
CA PRO A 669 45.94 15.24 -10.80
C PRO A 669 45.70 15.88 -9.42
N ALA A 670 45.81 17.22 -9.29
CA ALA A 670 45.44 17.94 -8.07
C ALA A 670 43.94 17.94 -7.77
N ASP A 671 43.08 17.79 -8.80
CA ASP A 671 41.62 17.83 -8.67
C ASP A 671 41.00 16.45 -8.33
N GLY A 672 41.80 15.39 -8.20
CA GLY A 672 41.38 14.03 -7.87
C GLY A 672 41.90 12.99 -8.87
N ALA A 673 41.50 11.73 -8.70
CA ALA A 673 41.83 10.68 -9.67
C ALA A 673 41.16 10.95 -11.04
N VAL A 674 41.82 10.60 -12.14
CA VAL A 674 41.34 10.89 -13.50
C VAL A 674 39.99 10.22 -13.76
N CYS A 675 39.77 9.01 -13.25
CA CYS A 675 38.49 8.31 -13.27
C CYS A 675 37.35 9.10 -12.61
N ASP A 676 37.53 9.56 -11.37
CA ASP A 676 36.52 10.36 -10.65
C ASP A 676 36.20 11.68 -11.39
N GLN A 677 37.22 12.37 -11.91
CA GLN A 677 37.04 13.60 -12.67
C GLN A 677 36.27 13.36 -13.98
N LEU A 678 36.54 12.27 -14.70
CA LEU A 678 35.80 11.88 -15.90
C LEU A 678 34.32 11.57 -15.57
N VAL A 679 34.08 10.76 -14.53
CA VAL A 679 32.72 10.41 -14.08
C VAL A 679 31.94 11.63 -13.59
N GLN A 680 32.59 12.60 -12.94
CA GLN A 680 31.96 13.85 -12.51
C GLN A 680 31.63 14.77 -13.71
N ARG A 681 32.54 14.87 -14.68
CA ARG A 681 32.42 15.77 -15.84
C ARG A 681 31.40 15.29 -16.89
N PHE A 682 31.28 13.99 -17.08
CA PHE A 682 30.34 13.35 -18.01
C PHE A 682 29.20 12.65 -17.28
N ASN A 683 28.86 13.13 -16.08
CA ASN A 683 27.81 12.57 -15.25
C ASN A 683 26.44 12.66 -15.97
N PRO A 684 25.70 11.55 -16.15
CA PRO A 684 24.40 11.54 -16.82
C PRO A 684 23.36 12.49 -16.24
N ARG A 685 23.50 12.96 -14.99
CA ARG A 685 22.58 13.97 -14.40
C ARG A 685 22.69 15.36 -15.03
N HIS A 686 23.81 15.68 -15.70
CA HIS A 686 24.04 17.00 -16.29
C HIS A 686 24.55 16.93 -17.75
N TYR A 687 25.15 15.81 -18.17
CA TYR A 687 25.65 15.58 -19.51
C TYR A 687 24.62 14.87 -20.41
N ARG A 688 24.63 15.17 -21.72
CA ARG A 688 23.70 14.63 -22.73
C ARG A 688 24.43 14.39 -24.04
N LEU A 689 23.97 13.42 -24.83
CA LEU A 689 24.38 13.26 -26.22
C LEU A 689 23.39 13.95 -27.18
N ASP A 690 23.91 14.49 -28.29
CA ASP A 690 23.08 14.94 -29.42
C ASP A 690 22.62 13.69 -30.20
N LEU A 691 21.34 13.34 -30.03
CA LEU A 691 20.72 12.17 -30.66
C LEU A 691 20.62 12.29 -32.19
N GLY A 692 20.75 13.50 -32.75
CA GLY A 692 20.75 13.76 -34.19
C GLY A 692 22.07 13.41 -34.90
N GLN A 693 23.12 13.03 -34.16
CA GLN A 693 24.42 12.61 -34.72
C GLN A 693 24.63 11.10 -34.60
N ALA A 694 25.21 10.48 -35.61
CA ALA A 694 25.80 9.15 -35.47
C ALA A 694 27.31 9.23 -35.16
N SER A 695 27.94 8.22 -34.57
CA SER A 695 27.35 7.18 -33.70
C SER A 695 26.80 7.77 -32.39
N LEU A 696 25.87 7.10 -31.70
CA LEU A 696 25.55 7.40 -30.30
C LEU A 696 26.45 6.65 -29.29
N LEU A 697 27.56 6.10 -29.78
CA LEU A 697 28.72 5.66 -29.01
C LEU A 697 29.81 6.76 -29.07
N ARG A 698 30.30 7.18 -27.90
CA ARG A 698 31.39 8.17 -27.74
C ARG A 698 32.43 7.65 -26.75
N PHE A 699 33.68 8.08 -26.93
CA PHE A 699 34.77 7.76 -26.02
C PHE A 699 35.46 9.03 -25.53
N VAL A 700 35.77 9.09 -24.24
CA VAL A 700 36.61 10.14 -23.64
C VAL A 700 37.82 9.46 -23.01
N VAL A 701 39.02 9.92 -23.33
CA VAL A 701 40.27 9.31 -22.88
C VAL A 701 41.16 10.32 -22.17
N ALA A 702 41.80 9.91 -21.08
CA ALA A 702 42.78 10.71 -20.35
C ALA A 702 43.87 9.81 -19.75
N GLN A 703 45.08 10.36 -19.58
CA GLN A 703 46.21 9.62 -19.03
C GLN A 703 46.31 9.79 -17.51
N GLU A 704 46.52 8.68 -16.81
CA GLU A 704 46.74 8.62 -15.36
C GLU A 704 48.21 8.91 -15.00
N THR A 705 48.46 9.35 -13.77
CA THR A 705 49.82 9.70 -13.30
C THR A 705 50.84 8.56 -13.32
N ASP A 706 50.39 7.30 -13.35
CA ASP A 706 51.23 6.10 -13.46
C ASP A 706 51.53 5.69 -14.92
N GLY A 707 50.94 6.39 -15.91
CA GLY A 707 51.13 6.17 -17.33
C GLY A 707 50.00 5.38 -18.01
N ARG A 708 49.11 4.71 -17.24
CA ARG A 708 47.90 4.05 -17.78
C ARG A 708 46.93 5.07 -18.39
N TRP A 709 45.98 4.59 -19.17
CA TRP A 709 44.95 5.40 -19.80
C TRP A 709 43.57 5.00 -19.31
N ILE A 710 42.79 5.97 -18.81
CA ILE A 710 41.39 5.77 -18.45
C ILE A 710 40.54 6.17 -19.65
N MET A 711 39.66 5.27 -20.08
CA MET A 711 38.65 5.51 -21.10
C MET A 711 37.26 5.46 -20.48
N LEU A 712 36.51 6.54 -20.63
CA LEU A 712 35.08 6.60 -20.37
C LEU A 712 34.34 6.30 -21.69
N GLN A 713 33.60 5.19 -21.73
CA GLN A 713 32.70 4.85 -22.81
C GLN A 713 31.30 5.38 -22.47
N LEU A 714 30.72 6.14 -23.40
CA LEU A 714 29.39 6.70 -23.31
C LEU A 714 28.52 6.10 -24.43
N LEU A 715 27.44 5.41 -24.06
CA LEU A 715 26.50 4.77 -24.99
C LEU A 715 25.08 5.24 -24.69
N HIS A 716 24.34 5.75 -25.68
CA HIS A 716 22.91 5.99 -25.49
C HIS A 716 22.10 4.70 -25.66
N HIS A 717 21.19 4.42 -24.73
CA HIS A 717 20.43 3.16 -24.69
C HIS A 717 19.54 2.94 -25.94
N LEU A 718 19.24 3.99 -26.72
CA LEU A 718 18.54 3.87 -28.01
C LEU A 718 19.24 2.96 -29.04
N ILE A 719 20.56 2.82 -29.00
CA ILE A 719 21.34 2.03 -29.96
C ILE A 719 21.86 0.69 -29.42
N GLY A 720 21.54 0.32 -28.17
CA GLY A 720 22.03 -0.92 -27.59
C GLY A 720 21.51 -1.24 -26.20
N ASP A 721 21.38 -2.53 -25.93
CA ASP A 721 21.18 -3.17 -24.64
C ASP A 721 22.50 -3.78 -24.10
N HIS A 722 22.45 -4.46 -22.95
CA HIS A 722 23.64 -5.15 -22.41
C HIS A 722 24.18 -6.24 -23.36
N ILE A 723 23.29 -6.95 -24.07
CA ILE A 723 23.67 -7.93 -25.10
C ILE A 723 24.44 -7.26 -26.24
N THR A 724 24.08 -6.03 -26.61
CA THR A 724 24.82 -5.24 -27.61
C THR A 724 26.24 -4.90 -27.15
N LEU A 725 26.44 -4.61 -25.86
CA LEU A 725 27.79 -4.45 -25.28
C LEU A 725 28.58 -5.77 -25.27
N GLU A 726 27.95 -6.89 -24.95
CA GLU A 726 28.56 -8.23 -24.96
C GLU A 726 28.99 -8.67 -26.37
N VAL A 727 28.08 -8.55 -27.35
CA VAL A 727 28.36 -8.84 -28.77
C VAL A 727 29.45 -7.90 -29.30
N MET A 728 29.44 -6.61 -28.93
CA MET A 728 30.49 -5.66 -29.30
C MET A 728 31.85 -6.05 -28.70
N SER A 729 31.92 -6.38 -27.42
CA SER A 729 33.16 -6.82 -26.76
C SER A 729 33.77 -8.04 -27.47
N ARG A 730 32.93 -9.05 -27.76
CA ARG A 730 33.31 -10.28 -28.48
C ARG A 730 33.79 -10.01 -29.91
N GLU A 731 33.14 -9.11 -30.66
CA GLU A 731 33.60 -8.76 -32.01
C GLU A 731 34.88 -7.91 -31.98
N VAL A 732 35.04 -6.99 -31.01
CA VAL A 732 36.29 -6.23 -30.80
C VAL A 732 37.46 -7.17 -30.49
N GLN A 733 37.25 -8.18 -29.62
CA GLN A 733 38.24 -9.24 -29.39
C GLN A 733 38.59 -9.99 -30.68
N ALA A 734 37.60 -10.35 -31.50
CA ALA A 734 37.83 -11.01 -32.79
C ALA A 734 38.62 -10.12 -33.77
N PHE A 735 38.36 -8.82 -33.84
CA PHE A 735 39.16 -7.88 -34.64
C PHE A 735 40.60 -7.75 -34.13
N LEU A 736 40.81 -7.62 -32.81
CA LEU A 736 42.14 -7.56 -32.20
C LEU A 736 42.93 -8.87 -32.38
N ALA A 737 42.26 -10.02 -32.45
CA ALA A 737 42.85 -11.32 -32.79
C ALA A 737 43.09 -11.53 -34.30
N GLY A 738 42.71 -10.59 -35.17
CA GLY A 738 42.80 -10.71 -36.63
C GLY A 738 41.75 -11.64 -37.26
N GLN A 739 40.71 -12.01 -36.51
CA GLN A 739 39.66 -12.98 -36.86
C GLN A 739 38.35 -12.35 -37.34
N GLY A 740 38.26 -11.02 -37.45
CA GLY A 740 37.04 -10.31 -37.87
C GLY A 740 36.43 -10.81 -39.20
N ASN A 741 37.25 -11.31 -40.12
CA ASN A 741 36.79 -11.89 -41.40
C ASN A 741 36.07 -13.25 -41.28
N SER A 742 36.07 -13.89 -40.10
CA SER A 742 35.30 -15.11 -39.81
C SER A 742 34.01 -14.87 -39.02
N LEU A 743 33.65 -13.61 -38.75
CA LEU A 743 32.36 -13.26 -38.17
C LEU A 743 31.22 -13.50 -39.18
N PRO A 744 30.00 -13.90 -38.73
CA PRO A 744 28.84 -14.05 -39.61
C PRO A 744 28.40 -12.71 -40.21
N ALA A 745 27.44 -12.69 -41.14
CA ALA A 745 26.80 -11.44 -41.54
C ALA A 745 26.14 -10.76 -40.32
N SER A 746 26.24 -9.42 -40.23
CA SER A 746 25.50 -8.65 -39.23
C SER A 746 24.00 -8.67 -39.55
N VAL A 747 23.16 -8.78 -38.52
CA VAL A 747 21.70 -8.80 -38.66
C VAL A 747 21.18 -7.35 -38.61
N PRO A 748 20.57 -6.81 -39.68
CA PRO A 748 20.12 -5.42 -39.71
C PRO A 748 18.99 -5.13 -38.72
N PHE A 749 19.07 -4.04 -37.96
CA PHE A 749 18.06 -3.68 -36.95
C PHE A 749 16.67 -3.43 -37.54
N ARG A 750 16.59 -3.04 -38.84
CA ARG A 750 15.32 -2.91 -39.58
C ARG A 750 14.45 -4.17 -39.59
N ASN A 751 15.02 -5.37 -39.35
CA ASN A 751 14.26 -6.61 -39.30
C ASN A 751 13.30 -6.61 -38.09
N LEU A 752 13.77 -6.18 -36.92
CA LEU A 752 12.94 -6.02 -35.71
C LEU A 752 11.84 -4.97 -35.94
N VAL A 753 12.17 -3.86 -36.62
CA VAL A 753 11.19 -2.81 -36.98
C VAL A 753 10.12 -3.33 -37.95
N ALA A 754 10.48 -4.23 -38.86
CA ALA A 754 9.53 -4.90 -39.74
C ALA A 754 8.64 -5.90 -38.98
N GLU A 755 9.19 -6.72 -38.09
CA GLU A 755 8.42 -7.64 -37.24
C GLU A 755 7.47 -6.89 -36.30
N ALA A 756 7.90 -5.76 -35.73
CA ALA A 756 7.09 -4.89 -34.87
C ALA A 756 5.96 -4.13 -35.62
N ARG A 757 6.09 -3.86 -36.92
CA ARG A 757 5.09 -3.12 -37.72
C ARG A 757 4.22 -4.00 -38.63
N LEU A 758 4.70 -5.18 -39.03
CA LEU A 758 4.05 -6.08 -40.01
C LEU A 758 3.72 -7.46 -39.43
N GLY A 759 4.07 -7.71 -38.17
CA GLY A 759 3.78 -8.95 -37.44
C GLY A 759 2.37 -8.98 -36.85
N VAL A 760 2.28 -9.03 -35.52
CA VAL A 760 0.99 -9.07 -34.82
C VAL A 760 0.27 -7.72 -34.96
N SER A 761 -1.04 -7.77 -35.25
CA SER A 761 -1.82 -6.56 -35.49
C SER A 761 -2.05 -5.77 -34.19
N GLN A 762 -2.19 -4.43 -34.32
CA GLN A 762 -2.43 -3.57 -33.16
C GLN A 762 -3.70 -3.96 -32.38
N GLU A 763 -4.74 -4.41 -33.09
CA GLU A 763 -5.99 -4.92 -32.50
C GLU A 763 -5.78 -6.19 -31.66
N GLU A 764 -4.83 -7.04 -32.03
CA GLU A 764 -4.54 -8.29 -31.31
C GLU A 764 -3.64 -8.09 -30.11
N HIS A 765 -2.70 -7.13 -30.17
CA HIS A 765 -2.05 -6.61 -28.98
C HIS A 765 -3.09 -6.01 -28.00
N ILE A 766 -4.00 -5.17 -28.49
CA ILE A 766 -5.08 -4.61 -27.65
C ILE A 766 -5.90 -5.72 -27.02
N ARG A 767 -6.40 -6.70 -27.79
CA ARG A 767 -7.19 -7.83 -27.26
C ARG A 767 -6.44 -8.59 -26.15
N PHE A 768 -5.21 -9.02 -26.40
CA PHE A 768 -4.41 -9.77 -25.41
C PHE A 768 -4.20 -8.97 -24.11
N PHE A 769 -3.89 -7.67 -24.24
CA PHE A 769 -3.65 -6.84 -23.06
C PHE A 769 -4.94 -6.38 -22.37
N THR A 770 -6.07 -6.27 -23.07
CA THR A 770 -7.39 -6.10 -22.46
C THR A 770 -7.80 -7.36 -21.69
N ASP A 771 -7.63 -8.55 -22.27
CA ASP A 771 -7.92 -9.83 -21.59
C ASP A 771 -7.07 -9.99 -20.31
N MET A 772 -5.85 -9.44 -20.28
CA MET A 772 -5.00 -9.42 -19.09
C MET A 772 -5.38 -8.30 -18.09
N LEU A 773 -5.59 -7.06 -18.55
CA LEU A 773 -5.57 -5.85 -17.72
C LEU A 773 -6.92 -5.15 -17.51
N ALA A 774 -8.00 -5.56 -18.19
CA ALA A 774 -9.30 -4.87 -18.08
C ALA A 774 -9.88 -4.85 -16.65
N GLU A 775 -9.49 -5.80 -15.80
CA GLU A 775 -9.89 -5.83 -14.38
C GLU A 775 -8.89 -5.16 -13.42
N VAL A 776 -7.94 -4.38 -13.95
CA VAL A 776 -6.97 -3.59 -13.17
C VAL A 776 -7.44 -2.14 -13.17
N ASP A 777 -8.12 -1.76 -12.09
CA ASP A 777 -8.69 -0.43 -11.83
C ASP A 777 -7.69 0.51 -11.13
N GLU A 778 -6.82 -0.04 -10.29
CA GLU A 778 -5.76 0.68 -9.57
C GLU A 778 -4.35 0.19 -9.96
N PRO A 779 -3.33 1.07 -9.96
CA PRO A 779 -1.95 0.67 -10.26
C PRO A 779 -1.32 -0.13 -9.10
N THR A 780 -0.40 -1.04 -9.42
CA THR A 780 0.35 -1.77 -8.37
C THR A 780 1.53 -0.97 -7.86
N LEU A 781 1.39 -0.49 -6.62
CA LEU A 781 2.33 0.42 -5.95
C LEU A 781 2.83 -0.18 -4.63
N PRO A 782 3.97 -0.90 -4.61
CA PRO A 782 4.56 -1.41 -3.38
C PRO A 782 4.84 -0.27 -2.41
N PHE A 783 4.41 -0.43 -1.15
CA PHE A 783 4.48 0.57 -0.09
C PHE A 783 3.81 1.93 -0.41
N GLY A 784 2.99 1.98 -1.47
CA GLY A 784 2.34 3.20 -1.97
C GLY A 784 3.24 4.15 -2.77
N LEU A 785 4.44 3.72 -3.21
CA LEU A 785 5.35 4.59 -3.97
C LEU A 785 4.99 4.68 -5.46
N THR A 786 4.75 5.89 -5.95
CA THR A 786 4.45 6.21 -7.36
C THR A 786 5.67 6.70 -8.15
N GLU A 787 6.49 7.58 -7.58
CA GLU A 787 7.57 8.28 -8.29
C GLU A 787 8.97 7.92 -7.77
N VAL A 788 9.94 7.91 -8.68
CA VAL A 788 11.36 8.18 -8.35
C VAL A 788 11.58 9.68 -8.47
N HIS A 789 12.32 10.29 -7.54
CA HIS A 789 12.83 11.64 -7.76
C HIS A 789 13.65 11.67 -9.06
N ARG A 790 13.33 12.60 -9.98
CA ARG A 790 13.58 12.51 -11.43
C ARG A 790 15.04 12.39 -11.89
N ASP A 791 16.01 12.40 -10.98
CA ASP A 791 17.46 12.28 -11.24
C ASP A 791 18.06 10.92 -10.79
N GLY A 792 17.24 10.00 -10.27
CA GLY A 792 17.67 8.70 -9.76
C GLY A 792 18.68 8.79 -8.60
N SER A 793 18.74 9.94 -7.89
CA SER A 793 19.80 10.22 -6.91
C SER A 793 19.76 9.36 -5.66
N GLN A 794 18.56 8.94 -5.25
CA GLN A 794 18.31 8.19 -4.03
C GLN A 794 18.16 6.67 -4.27
N VAL A 795 18.44 6.18 -5.48
CA VAL A 795 18.48 4.73 -5.75
C VAL A 795 19.74 4.12 -5.12
N THR A 796 19.54 3.04 -4.36
CA THR A 796 20.59 2.20 -3.78
C THR A 796 20.44 0.76 -4.27
N GLU A 797 21.51 -0.04 -4.21
CA GLU A 797 21.54 -1.42 -4.68
C GLU A 797 22.02 -2.38 -3.59
N SER A 798 21.48 -3.61 -3.58
CA SER A 798 22.00 -4.74 -2.81
C SER A 798 22.03 -6.01 -3.66
N ARG A 799 23.01 -6.89 -3.43
CA ARG A 799 23.22 -8.14 -4.15
C ARG A 799 23.32 -9.32 -3.18
N ARG A 800 22.66 -10.43 -3.49
CA ARG A 800 22.65 -11.64 -2.67
C ARG A 800 22.66 -12.90 -3.53
N MET A 801 23.62 -13.79 -3.31
CA MET A 801 23.56 -15.15 -3.86
C MET A 801 22.61 -16.03 -3.05
N LEU A 802 21.83 -16.86 -3.72
CA LEU A 802 20.97 -17.87 -3.09
C LEU A 802 21.78 -19.12 -2.74
N ALA A 803 21.32 -19.87 -1.75
CA ALA A 803 21.92 -21.15 -1.37
C ALA A 803 21.80 -22.18 -2.52
N PRO A 804 22.85 -22.98 -2.82
CA PRO A 804 22.80 -24.00 -3.87
C PRO A 804 21.63 -24.98 -3.72
N GLU A 805 21.30 -25.35 -2.48
CA GLU A 805 20.20 -26.26 -2.16
C GLU A 805 18.82 -25.68 -2.55
N LEU A 806 18.66 -24.36 -2.53
CA LEU A 806 17.44 -23.69 -2.99
C LEU A 806 17.36 -23.68 -4.52
N ASN A 807 18.48 -23.39 -5.21
CA ASN A 807 18.61 -23.47 -6.67
C ASN A 807 18.21 -24.87 -7.18
N ASP A 808 18.75 -25.92 -6.56
CA ASP A 808 18.55 -27.29 -7.01
C ASP A 808 17.11 -27.78 -6.81
N ARG A 809 16.48 -27.39 -5.69
CA ARG A 809 15.05 -27.66 -5.43
C ARG A 809 14.16 -26.92 -6.43
N LEU A 810 14.38 -25.62 -6.66
CA LEU A 810 13.62 -24.81 -7.62
C LEU A 810 13.72 -25.37 -9.05
N ARG A 811 14.94 -25.69 -9.53
CA ARG A 811 15.14 -26.31 -10.85
C ARG A 811 14.49 -27.69 -10.94
N SER A 812 14.44 -28.45 -9.84
CA SER A 812 13.78 -29.75 -9.81
C SER A 812 12.25 -29.64 -9.87
N GLN A 813 11.65 -28.68 -9.18
CA GLN A 813 10.21 -28.40 -9.30
C GLN A 813 9.84 -27.87 -10.68
N ALA A 814 10.63 -26.94 -11.26
CA ALA A 814 10.41 -26.44 -12.62
C ALA A 814 10.38 -27.59 -13.65
N ARG A 815 11.36 -28.50 -13.59
CA ARG A 815 11.43 -29.71 -14.43
C ARG A 815 10.26 -30.68 -14.19
N TYR A 816 9.84 -30.86 -12.94
CA TYR A 816 8.73 -31.77 -12.59
C TYR A 816 7.38 -31.27 -13.08
N LEU A 817 7.14 -29.96 -13.00
CA LEU A 817 5.90 -29.32 -13.45
C LEU A 817 5.88 -29.03 -14.96
N GLY A 818 7.02 -29.11 -15.65
CA GLY A 818 7.13 -28.79 -17.08
C GLY A 818 7.11 -27.29 -17.38
N VAL A 819 7.57 -26.45 -16.44
CA VAL A 819 7.57 -24.98 -16.54
C VAL A 819 8.99 -24.40 -16.52
N SER A 820 9.12 -23.14 -16.94
CA SER A 820 10.37 -22.39 -16.81
C SER A 820 10.66 -22.00 -15.36
N LEU A 821 11.94 -22.01 -14.94
CA LEU A 821 12.37 -21.49 -13.64
C LEU A 821 11.97 -20.01 -13.46
N ALA A 822 12.03 -19.23 -14.55
CA ALA A 822 11.52 -17.86 -14.58
C ALA A 822 10.06 -17.74 -14.09
N ALA A 823 9.17 -18.71 -14.37
CA ALA A 823 7.78 -18.67 -13.91
C ALA A 823 7.66 -18.80 -12.38
N LEU A 824 8.53 -19.59 -11.74
CA LEU A 824 8.61 -19.66 -10.27
C LEU A 824 9.05 -18.32 -9.69
N CYS A 825 10.08 -17.68 -10.28
CA CYS A 825 10.55 -16.37 -9.84
C CYS A 825 9.50 -15.26 -10.04
N HIS A 826 8.78 -15.25 -11.17
CA HIS A 826 7.71 -14.28 -11.40
C HIS A 826 6.56 -14.44 -10.41
N LEU A 827 6.19 -15.67 -10.03
CA LEU A 827 5.16 -15.90 -9.01
C LEU A 827 5.63 -15.52 -7.60
N ALA A 828 6.88 -15.84 -7.24
CA ALA A 828 7.46 -15.42 -5.97
C ALA A 828 7.52 -13.89 -5.85
N TRP A 829 7.89 -13.18 -6.92
CA TRP A 829 7.86 -11.71 -6.94
C TRP A 829 6.44 -11.15 -6.86
N ALA A 830 5.47 -11.75 -7.57
CA ALA A 830 4.07 -11.37 -7.45
C ALA A 830 3.54 -11.51 -6.01
N GLN A 831 3.93 -12.56 -5.28
CA GLN A 831 3.61 -12.70 -3.87
C GLN A 831 4.23 -11.57 -3.02
N VAL A 832 5.50 -11.19 -3.27
CA VAL A 832 6.14 -10.06 -2.58
C VAL A 832 5.41 -8.74 -2.85
N LEU A 833 5.08 -8.47 -4.11
CA LEU A 833 4.35 -7.26 -4.53
C LEU A 833 2.92 -7.22 -3.98
N SER A 834 2.20 -8.36 -3.94
CA SER A 834 0.87 -8.46 -3.32
C SER A 834 0.92 -8.06 -1.84
N ARG A 835 1.85 -8.63 -1.09
CA ARG A 835 2.02 -8.38 0.35
C ARG A 835 2.54 -6.99 0.70
N THR A 836 3.15 -6.27 -0.25
CA THR A 836 3.68 -4.91 -0.06
C THR A 836 2.78 -3.80 -0.64
N SER A 837 1.87 -4.13 -1.56
CA SER A 837 0.84 -3.21 -2.09
C SER A 837 -0.55 -3.40 -1.45
N GLY A 838 -0.83 -4.59 -0.90
CA GLY A 838 -2.16 -4.98 -0.41
C GLY A 838 -3.12 -5.51 -1.49
N GLN A 839 -2.66 -5.64 -2.74
CA GLN A 839 -3.51 -6.05 -3.88
C GLN A 839 -3.43 -7.57 -4.16
N GLU A 840 -4.58 -8.19 -4.45
CA GLU A 840 -4.62 -9.57 -4.99
C GLU A 840 -4.27 -9.62 -6.49
N LYS A 841 -4.60 -8.57 -7.27
CA LYS A 841 -4.33 -8.47 -8.71
C LYS A 841 -3.06 -7.66 -8.95
N VAL A 842 -1.92 -8.32 -8.95
CA VAL A 842 -0.61 -7.68 -9.01
C VAL A 842 -0.18 -7.48 -10.45
N VAL A 843 0.24 -6.26 -10.82
CA VAL A 843 0.89 -5.96 -12.10
C VAL A 843 2.32 -5.46 -11.88
N PHE A 844 3.26 -5.93 -12.69
CA PHE A 844 4.64 -5.43 -12.71
C PHE A 844 5.24 -5.58 -14.10
N GLY A 845 6.23 -4.75 -14.44
CA GLY A 845 6.94 -4.88 -15.70
C GLY A 845 7.86 -6.11 -15.65
N THR A 846 7.73 -6.99 -16.63
CA THR A 846 8.75 -8.01 -16.93
C THR A 846 9.57 -7.58 -18.14
N VAL A 847 10.88 -7.80 -18.07
CA VAL A 847 11.80 -7.54 -19.18
C VAL A 847 11.83 -8.77 -20.10
N LEU A 848 11.45 -8.57 -21.36
CA LEU A 848 11.51 -9.57 -22.43
C LEU A 848 12.74 -9.33 -23.31
N PHE A 849 13.28 -10.40 -23.89
CA PHE A 849 14.53 -10.36 -24.66
C PHE A 849 14.38 -9.81 -26.08
N GLY A 850 13.20 -9.89 -26.71
CA GLY A 850 12.94 -9.31 -28.04
C GLY A 850 13.65 -9.99 -29.21
N ARG A 851 14.36 -11.10 -28.96
CA ARG A 851 15.24 -11.81 -29.90
C ARG A 851 14.72 -13.21 -30.25
N MET A 852 13.54 -13.59 -29.75
CA MET A 852 13.01 -14.96 -29.84
C MET A 852 12.14 -15.21 -31.08
N ALA A 853 11.49 -14.17 -31.62
CA ALA A 853 10.65 -14.28 -32.82
C ALA A 853 11.45 -14.36 -34.14
N SER A 854 12.58 -13.66 -34.20
CA SER A 854 13.42 -13.53 -35.39
C SER A 854 14.30 -14.78 -35.62
N GLY A 855 14.32 -15.33 -36.85
CA GLY A 855 14.92 -16.63 -37.18
C GLY A 855 16.46 -16.76 -37.17
N GLU A 856 16.99 -17.88 -37.67
CA GLU A 856 18.40 -18.31 -37.55
C GLU A 856 19.47 -17.19 -37.63
N GLY A 857 20.19 -16.95 -36.52
CA GLY A 857 21.37 -16.08 -36.45
C GLY A 857 21.23 -14.81 -35.59
N THR A 858 20.04 -14.55 -35.05
CA THR A 858 19.63 -13.31 -34.37
C THR A 858 20.24 -13.06 -32.99
N ASP A 859 20.83 -14.08 -32.36
CA ASP A 859 21.71 -13.96 -31.18
C ASP A 859 22.88 -12.97 -31.38
N ASN A 860 23.21 -12.65 -32.63
CA ASN A 860 24.31 -11.76 -33.02
C ASN A 860 23.87 -10.37 -33.48
N GLY A 861 22.58 -10.03 -33.36
CA GLY A 861 22.08 -8.69 -33.68
C GLY A 861 22.52 -7.64 -32.64
N MET A 862 22.89 -6.45 -33.10
CA MET A 862 23.11 -5.29 -32.22
C MET A 862 21.89 -4.37 -32.25
N GLY A 863 21.57 -3.76 -31.10
CA GLY A 863 20.51 -2.75 -30.99
C GLY A 863 19.68 -2.90 -29.73
N LEU A 864 18.64 -2.07 -29.60
CA LEU A 864 17.71 -2.15 -28.48
C LEU A 864 16.61 -3.19 -28.78
N PHE A 865 16.86 -4.45 -28.41
CA PHE A 865 15.88 -5.53 -28.60
C PHE A 865 14.97 -5.73 -27.38
N ILE A 866 15.47 -5.49 -26.17
CA ILE A 866 14.66 -5.66 -24.95
C ILE A 866 13.36 -4.85 -24.99
N ASN A 867 12.30 -5.37 -24.36
CA ASN A 867 11.07 -4.63 -24.13
C ASN A 867 10.57 -4.85 -22.69
N THR A 868 9.84 -3.89 -22.13
CA THR A 868 9.24 -3.99 -20.79
C THR A 868 7.72 -4.00 -20.92
N LEU A 869 7.11 -5.16 -20.68
CA LEU A 869 5.66 -5.34 -20.76
C LEU A 869 5.09 -5.71 -19.38
N PRO A 870 3.89 -5.24 -19.01
CA PRO A 870 3.26 -5.65 -17.76
C PRO A 870 2.88 -7.12 -17.81
N LEU A 871 3.27 -7.85 -16.77
CA LEU A 871 2.68 -9.12 -16.39
C LEU A 871 1.72 -8.89 -15.23
N ARG A 872 0.45 -9.27 -15.40
CA ARG A 872 -0.47 -9.46 -14.27
C ARG A 872 -0.34 -10.88 -13.73
N LEU A 873 -0.28 -11.04 -12.41
CA LEU A 873 -0.50 -12.32 -11.71
C LEU A 873 -1.52 -12.13 -10.57
N ASP A 874 -2.35 -13.14 -10.36
CA ASP A 874 -3.46 -13.10 -9.40
C ASP A 874 -3.11 -13.95 -8.17
N ILE A 875 -2.97 -13.28 -7.02
CA ILE A 875 -2.55 -13.83 -5.74
C ILE A 875 -3.80 -14.01 -4.87
N ASN A 876 -4.43 -15.18 -4.99
CA ASN A 876 -5.73 -15.49 -4.38
C ASN A 876 -5.77 -16.94 -3.83
N GLU A 877 -6.95 -17.57 -3.78
CA GLU A 877 -7.14 -18.95 -3.30
C GLU A 877 -6.71 -20.05 -4.27
N THR A 878 -6.25 -19.70 -5.47
CA THR A 878 -5.74 -20.68 -6.46
C THR A 878 -4.58 -21.49 -5.86
N PRO A 879 -4.54 -22.83 -6.06
CA PRO A 879 -3.40 -23.65 -5.66
C PRO A 879 -2.07 -23.13 -6.16
N VAL A 880 -1.01 -23.23 -5.34
CA VAL A 880 0.36 -22.86 -5.72
C VAL A 880 0.78 -23.51 -7.06
N ARG A 881 0.45 -24.79 -7.27
CA ARG A 881 0.73 -25.48 -8.56
C ARG A 881 0.07 -24.78 -9.75
N ASP A 882 -1.22 -24.49 -9.65
CA ASP A 882 -2.01 -23.95 -10.75
C ASP A 882 -1.61 -22.48 -11.02
N SER A 883 -1.27 -21.73 -9.98
CA SER A 883 -0.71 -20.39 -10.09
C SER A 883 0.65 -20.37 -10.80
N VAL A 884 1.51 -21.36 -10.57
CA VAL A 884 2.78 -21.53 -11.31
C VAL A 884 2.50 -21.81 -12.79
N GLN A 885 1.54 -22.70 -13.10
CA GLN A 885 1.17 -23.00 -14.48
C GLN A 885 0.53 -21.80 -15.20
N ALA A 886 -0.28 -21.01 -14.48
CA ALA A 886 -0.85 -19.76 -14.99
C ALA A 886 0.24 -18.70 -15.27
N ALA A 887 1.22 -18.55 -14.36
CA ALA A 887 2.36 -17.66 -14.56
C ALA A 887 3.20 -18.06 -15.78
N HIS A 888 3.50 -19.35 -15.93
CA HIS A 888 4.21 -19.87 -17.11
C HIS A 888 3.43 -19.62 -18.40
N THR A 889 2.10 -19.86 -18.39
CA THR A 889 1.23 -19.62 -19.55
C THR A 889 1.15 -18.13 -19.93
N ARG A 890 1.04 -17.22 -18.96
CA ARG A 890 1.03 -15.77 -19.24
C ARG A 890 2.39 -15.27 -19.76
N LEU A 891 3.51 -15.77 -19.24
CA LEU A 891 4.85 -15.49 -19.76
C LEU A 891 5.03 -15.99 -21.20
N ALA A 892 4.58 -17.20 -21.51
CA ALA A 892 4.62 -17.73 -22.88
C ALA A 892 3.74 -16.91 -23.84
N GLY A 893 2.56 -16.46 -23.39
CA GLY A 893 1.70 -15.56 -24.16
C GLY A 893 2.32 -14.20 -24.44
N LEU A 894 3.05 -13.63 -23.46
CA LEU A 894 3.76 -12.35 -23.62
C LEU A 894 4.80 -12.38 -24.74
N LEU A 895 5.48 -13.50 -25.01
CA LEU A 895 6.45 -13.62 -26.11
C LEU A 895 5.80 -13.38 -27.49
N MET A 896 4.55 -13.82 -27.69
CA MET A 896 3.81 -13.54 -28.93
C MET A 896 3.44 -12.06 -29.10
N HIS A 897 3.55 -11.26 -28.02
CA HIS A 897 3.24 -9.83 -28.01
C HIS A 897 4.44 -8.94 -27.62
N GLU A 898 5.62 -9.50 -27.34
CA GLU A 898 6.91 -9.12 -27.93
C GLU A 898 7.17 -7.61 -28.06
N HIS A 899 6.68 -7.09 -29.18
CA HIS A 899 6.92 -5.76 -29.70
C HIS A 899 5.82 -4.74 -29.36
N ALA A 900 4.88 -5.04 -28.44
CA ALA A 900 3.84 -4.09 -28.05
C ALA A 900 4.43 -2.82 -27.42
N SER A 901 3.80 -1.65 -27.64
CA SER A 901 4.20 -0.42 -26.94
C SER A 901 3.56 -0.35 -25.56
N LEU A 902 4.34 -0.04 -24.51
CA LEU A 902 3.82 0.08 -23.15
C LEU A 902 2.67 1.09 -23.05
N ALA A 903 2.72 2.17 -23.84
CA ALA A 903 1.66 3.17 -23.93
C ALA A 903 0.36 2.65 -24.58
N LEU A 904 0.40 1.66 -25.47
CA LEU A 904 -0.79 0.93 -25.94
C LEU A 904 -1.33 0.05 -24.81
N VAL A 905 -0.44 -0.69 -24.15
CA VAL A 905 -0.82 -1.66 -23.12
C VAL A 905 -1.46 -0.99 -21.90
N GLN A 906 -0.95 0.16 -21.45
CA GLN A 906 -1.52 0.92 -20.35
C GLN A 906 -2.97 1.37 -20.63
N ARG A 907 -3.29 1.71 -21.90
CA ARG A 907 -4.67 2.03 -22.35
C ARG A 907 -5.61 0.82 -22.40
N CYS A 908 -5.12 -0.40 -22.16
CA CYS A 908 -5.91 -1.62 -22.05
C CYS A 908 -6.33 -1.93 -20.59
N SER A 909 -5.91 -1.10 -19.62
CA SER A 909 -6.29 -1.17 -18.21
C SER A 909 -7.36 -0.12 -17.85
N GLY A 910 -7.96 -0.24 -16.66
CA GLY A 910 -8.84 0.78 -16.08
C GLY A 910 -8.10 1.96 -15.42
N VAL A 911 -6.78 1.86 -15.26
CA VAL A 911 -5.95 2.91 -14.65
C VAL A 911 -5.92 4.15 -15.56
N ARG A 912 -6.02 5.34 -14.96
CA ARG A 912 -5.97 6.60 -15.71
C ARG A 912 -4.61 6.77 -16.40
N GLY A 913 -4.62 7.23 -17.66
CA GLY A 913 -3.44 7.28 -18.52
C GLY A 913 -2.33 8.26 -18.10
N ASP A 914 -2.56 9.08 -17.07
CA ASP A 914 -1.59 9.95 -16.40
C ASP A 914 -0.85 9.25 -15.23
N ILE A 915 -1.29 8.05 -14.81
CA ILE A 915 -0.74 7.29 -13.68
C ILE A 915 -0.08 5.99 -14.21
N PRO A 916 1.18 5.68 -13.84
CA PRO A 916 1.85 4.47 -14.29
C PRO A 916 1.16 3.21 -13.73
N LEU A 917 0.98 2.20 -14.59
CA LEU A 917 0.29 0.95 -14.26
C LEU A 917 0.96 0.14 -13.13
N PHE A 918 2.28 0.28 -12.98
CA PHE A 918 3.09 -0.37 -11.95
C PHE A 918 4.30 0.50 -11.61
N SER A 919 4.80 0.41 -10.38
CA SER A 919 6.04 1.06 -9.95
C SER A 919 7.20 0.07 -9.66
N SER A 920 7.10 -1.16 -10.17
CA SER A 920 8.12 -2.21 -10.00
C SER A 920 8.42 -3.01 -11.26
N LEU A 921 9.70 -3.41 -11.40
CA LEU A 921 10.21 -4.30 -12.45
C LEU A 921 10.77 -5.61 -11.89
N LEU A 922 10.60 -6.69 -12.66
CA LEU A 922 11.37 -7.93 -12.54
C LEU A 922 12.14 -8.21 -13.85
N ASN A 923 13.44 -8.47 -13.74
CA ASN A 923 14.30 -8.88 -14.84
C ASN A 923 14.83 -10.30 -14.58
N TYR A 924 14.60 -11.27 -15.47
CA TYR A 924 15.18 -12.61 -15.34
C TYR A 924 16.28 -12.77 -16.39
N ARG A 925 17.53 -12.73 -15.94
CA ARG A 925 18.71 -12.79 -16.81
C ARG A 925 19.30 -14.19 -16.77
N HIS A 926 19.33 -14.89 -17.91
CA HIS A 926 20.18 -16.08 -18.04
C HIS A 926 21.59 -15.63 -18.41
N ASN A 927 22.40 -15.34 -17.39
CA ASN A 927 23.80 -15.06 -17.59
C ASN A 927 24.50 -16.41 -17.73
N ALA A 928 25.09 -16.69 -18.89
CA ALA A 928 26.09 -17.75 -18.93
C ALA A 928 27.13 -17.46 -17.84
N LEU A 929 27.63 -18.49 -17.16
CA LEU A 929 28.94 -18.38 -16.53
C LEU A 929 29.97 -18.22 -17.64
N LEU A 930 30.17 -16.97 -18.04
CA LEU A 930 31.52 -16.45 -18.15
C LEU A 930 32.21 -16.82 -16.83
N GLU A 931 32.94 -17.94 -16.85
CA GLU A 931 34.22 -17.99 -16.16
C GLU A 931 34.84 -16.61 -16.35
N THR A 932 35.17 -15.93 -15.25
CA THR A 932 35.62 -14.53 -15.21
C THR A 932 36.40 -14.21 -16.47
N SER A 933 35.97 -13.23 -17.26
CA SER A 933 36.59 -12.89 -18.55
C SER A 933 37.94 -12.15 -18.37
N ASP A 934 38.70 -12.66 -17.41
CA ASP A 934 40.15 -12.72 -17.27
C ASP A 934 40.85 -13.44 -18.45
N GLU A 935 40.11 -13.81 -19.51
CA GLU A 935 40.56 -13.57 -20.90
C GLU A 935 40.70 -12.07 -21.20
N LEU A 936 41.38 -11.36 -20.28
CA LEU A 936 41.90 -10.02 -20.45
C LEU A 936 42.85 -10.06 -21.63
N ILE A 937 42.60 -9.21 -22.62
CA ILE A 937 43.69 -8.76 -23.48
C ILE A 937 44.66 -8.03 -22.53
N SER A 938 45.79 -8.68 -22.25
CA SER A 938 46.70 -8.36 -21.13
C SER A 938 46.99 -6.86 -21.02
N GLY A 939 46.28 -6.18 -20.11
CA GLY A 939 46.37 -4.73 -19.92
C GLY A 939 45.07 -3.93 -20.19
N ILE A 940 43.91 -4.56 -20.39
CA ILE A 940 42.60 -3.88 -20.44
C ILE A 940 41.75 -4.27 -19.22
N GLU A 941 41.59 -3.40 -18.21
CA GLU A 941 40.77 -3.65 -17.02
C GLU A 941 39.38 -3.00 -17.19
N PHE A 942 38.29 -3.78 -17.11
CA PHE A 942 36.92 -3.25 -17.16
C PHE A 942 36.41 -2.92 -15.75
N LEU A 943 35.92 -1.69 -15.56
CA LEU A 943 35.35 -1.21 -14.29
C LEU A 943 33.82 -1.13 -14.40
N VAL A 944 33.13 -1.52 -13.32
CA VAL A 944 31.67 -1.71 -13.28
C VAL A 944 30.91 -0.43 -13.66
N GLY A 945 30.11 -0.51 -14.75
CA GLY A 945 29.21 0.55 -15.19
C GLY A 945 27.98 0.72 -14.28
N GLN A 946 27.34 1.88 -14.35
CA GLN A 946 26.12 2.18 -13.57
C GLN A 946 24.85 2.08 -14.42
N GLU A 947 24.22 0.91 -14.42
CA GLU A 947 22.85 0.72 -14.92
C GLU A 947 21.86 1.08 -13.78
N ARG A 948 21.02 2.11 -13.98
CA ARG A 948 20.10 2.64 -12.96
C ARG A 948 18.65 2.56 -13.43
N THR A 949 17.77 2.06 -12.58
CA THR A 949 16.32 2.04 -12.84
C THR A 949 15.65 3.41 -12.71
N ASN A 950 14.64 3.67 -13.54
CA ASN A 950 13.69 4.79 -13.42
C ASN A 950 12.42 4.43 -12.62
N TYR A 951 12.35 3.22 -12.04
CA TYR A 951 11.23 2.73 -11.22
C TYR A 951 11.63 2.66 -9.74
N PRO A 952 10.72 2.93 -8.77
CA PRO A 952 11.02 2.86 -7.34
C PRO A 952 11.63 1.54 -6.86
N PHE A 953 11.29 0.42 -7.53
CA PHE A 953 11.80 -0.91 -7.22
C PHE A 953 12.15 -1.69 -8.49
N MET A 954 13.38 -2.18 -8.61
CA MET A 954 13.79 -3.18 -9.61
C MET A 954 14.39 -4.38 -8.90
N LEU A 955 14.01 -5.59 -9.31
CA LEU A 955 14.67 -6.83 -8.93
C LEU A 955 15.16 -7.55 -10.20
N SER A 956 16.45 -7.90 -10.22
CA SER A 956 17.02 -8.82 -11.21
C SER A 956 17.30 -10.18 -10.56
N VAL A 957 16.94 -11.24 -11.27
CA VAL A 957 17.32 -12.63 -10.97
C VAL A 957 18.42 -13.02 -11.95
N GLU A 958 19.60 -13.29 -11.42
CA GLU A 958 20.79 -13.67 -12.18
C GLU A 958 20.90 -15.21 -12.20
N ASP A 959 20.50 -15.85 -13.31
CA ASP A 959 20.57 -17.30 -13.49
C ASP A 959 21.89 -17.69 -14.15
N PHE A 960 22.80 -18.23 -13.33
CA PHE A 960 24.14 -18.68 -13.71
C PHE A 960 24.20 -20.16 -14.11
N GLY A 961 23.07 -20.79 -14.42
CA GLY A 961 22.97 -22.21 -14.76
C GLY A 961 23.05 -23.16 -13.54
N GLU A 962 24.15 -23.11 -12.79
CA GLU A 962 24.35 -23.89 -11.56
C GLU A 962 24.03 -23.11 -10.27
N SER A 963 23.87 -21.79 -10.34
CA SER A 963 23.49 -20.96 -9.18
C SER A 963 22.53 -19.82 -9.55
N LEU A 964 21.99 -19.14 -8.54
CA LEU A 964 21.07 -18.01 -8.68
C LEU A 964 21.51 -16.84 -7.80
N GLY A 965 21.57 -15.64 -8.39
CA GLY A 965 21.74 -14.37 -7.68
C GLY A 965 20.46 -13.54 -7.70
N LEU A 966 20.34 -12.65 -6.71
CA LEU A 966 19.36 -11.57 -6.66
C LEU A 966 20.10 -10.22 -6.61
N THR A 967 19.75 -9.29 -7.49
CA THR A 967 20.20 -7.89 -7.46
C THR A 967 18.97 -7.00 -7.31
N ALA A 968 18.84 -6.28 -6.20
CA ALA A 968 17.72 -5.39 -5.95
C ALA A 968 18.18 -3.92 -5.96
N GLN A 969 17.44 -3.06 -6.67
CA GLN A 969 17.57 -1.60 -6.61
C GLN A 969 16.31 -0.99 -5.99
N ALA A 970 16.47 -0.08 -5.03
CA ALA A 970 15.38 0.57 -4.31
C ALA A 970 15.67 2.05 -3.99
N VAL A 971 14.63 2.87 -3.97
CA VAL A 971 14.70 4.29 -3.60
C VAL A 971 14.66 4.47 -2.07
N GLN A 972 15.56 5.29 -1.52
CA GLN A 972 15.56 5.63 -0.09
C GLN A 972 14.20 6.23 0.37
N PRO A 973 13.76 5.96 1.61
CA PRO A 973 14.46 5.29 2.70
C PRO A 973 14.37 3.74 2.67
N PHE A 974 13.87 3.13 1.60
CA PHE A 974 13.82 1.68 1.49
C PHE A 974 15.21 1.10 1.20
N ASP A 975 15.59 0.11 2.00
CA ASP A 975 16.84 -0.61 1.87
C ASP A 975 16.61 -1.86 0.99
N PRO A 976 17.32 -2.00 -0.14
CA PRO A 976 17.13 -3.09 -1.10
C PRO A 976 17.49 -4.48 -0.55
N GLU A 977 18.27 -4.60 0.53
CA GLU A 977 18.52 -5.92 1.14
C GLU A 977 17.22 -6.58 1.64
N ASN A 978 16.23 -5.79 2.06
CA ASN A 978 14.93 -6.31 2.46
C ASN A 978 14.19 -6.95 1.28
N LEU A 979 14.32 -6.41 0.06
CA LEU A 979 13.70 -6.97 -1.15
C LEU A 979 14.35 -8.31 -1.53
N CYS A 980 15.68 -8.41 -1.45
CA CYS A 980 16.39 -9.67 -1.57
C CYS A 980 15.93 -10.68 -0.50
N GLY A 981 15.68 -10.22 0.73
CA GLY A 981 15.11 -11.02 1.81
C GLY A 981 13.69 -11.53 1.52
N TYR A 982 12.78 -10.66 1.09
CA TYR A 982 11.40 -11.03 0.79
C TYR A 982 11.31 -12.00 -0.40
N MET A 983 12.09 -11.75 -1.47
CA MET A 983 12.15 -12.62 -2.64
C MET A 983 12.73 -13.99 -2.28
N GLN A 984 13.84 -14.04 -1.52
CA GLN A 984 14.40 -15.29 -1.03
C GLN A 984 13.36 -16.07 -0.22
N GLN A 985 12.70 -15.43 0.74
CA GLN A 985 11.72 -16.11 1.59
C GLN A 985 10.50 -16.61 0.79
N ALA A 986 10.04 -15.84 -0.21
CA ALA A 986 8.98 -16.22 -1.12
C ALA A 986 9.36 -17.43 -1.99
N LEU A 987 10.60 -17.50 -2.49
CA LEU A 987 11.14 -18.66 -3.21
C LEU A 987 11.25 -19.91 -2.33
N GLU A 988 11.72 -19.75 -1.08
CA GLU A 988 11.81 -20.83 -0.09
C GLU A 988 10.41 -21.37 0.27
N SER A 989 9.44 -20.49 0.52
CA SER A 989 8.06 -20.87 0.81
C SER A 989 7.37 -21.50 -0.41
N LEU A 990 7.60 -20.99 -1.62
CA LEU A 990 7.08 -21.53 -2.87
C LEU A 990 7.55 -22.96 -3.11
N VAL A 991 8.86 -23.22 -2.96
CA VAL A 991 9.42 -24.55 -3.22
C VAL A 991 9.02 -25.56 -2.14
N GLU A 992 8.91 -25.14 -0.87
CA GLU A 992 8.37 -25.97 0.20
C GLU A 992 6.89 -26.32 -0.01
N ALA A 993 6.06 -25.34 -0.42
CA ALA A 993 4.66 -25.59 -0.74
C ALA A 993 4.51 -26.58 -1.91
N LEU A 994 5.30 -26.43 -2.98
CA LEU A 994 5.28 -27.38 -4.11
C LEU A 994 5.71 -28.80 -3.71
N GLU A 995 6.64 -28.95 -2.77
CA GLU A 995 7.11 -30.24 -2.26
C GLU A 995 6.13 -30.92 -1.29
N GLN A 996 5.50 -30.17 -0.39
CA GLN A 996 4.73 -30.71 0.74
C GLN A 996 3.21 -30.53 0.63
N ALA A 997 2.75 -29.43 0.05
CA ALA A 997 1.34 -29.01 0.04
C ALA A 997 0.98 -28.21 -1.23
N PRO A 998 1.10 -28.77 -2.45
CA PRO A 998 0.92 -28.03 -3.71
C PRO A 998 -0.50 -27.49 -3.94
N GLU A 999 -1.48 -28.03 -3.20
CA GLU A 999 -2.89 -27.58 -3.17
C GLU A 999 -3.12 -26.40 -2.21
N MET A 1000 -2.07 -25.90 -1.53
CA MET A 1000 -2.13 -24.71 -0.68
C MET A 1000 -2.46 -23.47 -1.52
N PRO A 1001 -3.31 -22.54 -1.04
CA PRO A 1001 -3.52 -21.25 -1.68
C PRO A 1001 -2.23 -20.47 -1.92
N VAL A 1002 -2.03 -19.94 -3.13
CA VAL A 1002 -0.82 -19.16 -3.47
C VAL A 1002 -0.64 -17.95 -2.55
N ARG A 1003 -1.73 -17.27 -2.17
CA ARG A 1003 -1.65 -16.14 -1.23
C ARG A 1003 -1.10 -16.53 0.14
N ALA A 1004 -1.16 -17.80 0.54
CA ALA A 1004 -0.71 -18.27 1.85
C ALA A 1004 0.82 -18.45 1.97
N LEU A 1005 1.58 -18.29 0.88
CA LEU A 1005 3.05 -18.28 0.89
C LEU A 1005 3.59 -17.15 1.79
N GLU A 1006 4.56 -17.45 2.64
CA GLU A 1006 5.18 -16.47 3.55
C GLU A 1006 6.32 -15.72 2.83
N ILE A 1007 6.44 -14.41 3.09
CA ILE A 1007 7.52 -13.57 2.52
C ILE A 1007 8.43 -12.91 3.57
N LEU A 1008 8.12 -13.04 4.86
CA LEU A 1008 8.89 -12.36 5.91
C LEU A 1008 10.02 -13.24 6.43
N PRO A 1009 11.30 -12.85 6.29
CA PRO A 1009 12.40 -13.55 6.95
C PRO A 1009 12.16 -13.62 8.46
N GLU A 1010 12.49 -14.75 9.10
CA GLU A 1010 12.22 -14.97 10.53
C GLU A 1010 12.83 -13.88 11.44
N ALA A 1011 13.94 -13.26 11.02
CA ALA A 1011 14.52 -12.11 11.73
C ALA A 1011 13.59 -10.88 11.76
N GLU A 1012 12.93 -10.54 10.64
CA GLU A 1012 11.96 -9.45 10.59
C GLU A 1012 10.63 -9.85 11.24
N ARG A 1013 10.19 -11.11 11.04
CA ARG A 1013 9.02 -11.65 11.74
C ARG A 1013 9.18 -11.56 13.26
N THR A 1014 10.37 -11.89 13.78
CA THR A 1014 10.72 -11.73 15.20
C THR A 1014 10.87 -10.24 15.59
N LEU A 1015 11.39 -9.36 14.72
CA LEU A 1015 11.43 -7.91 14.97
C LEU A 1015 10.03 -7.33 15.21
N LEU A 1016 9.09 -7.62 14.29
CA LEU A 1016 7.71 -7.14 14.31
C LEU A 1016 6.91 -7.75 15.45
N LEU A 1017 6.90 -9.08 15.60
CA LEU A 1017 6.03 -9.77 16.57
C LEU A 1017 6.58 -9.77 18.00
N LYS A 1018 7.91 -9.70 18.19
CA LYS A 1018 8.57 -9.87 19.51
C LYS A 1018 9.40 -8.66 19.91
N SER A 1019 10.37 -8.22 19.11
CA SER A 1019 11.38 -7.25 19.55
C SER A 1019 10.83 -5.82 19.73
N TRP A 1020 10.02 -5.32 18.79
CA TRP A 1020 9.29 -4.04 18.98
C TRP A 1020 8.11 -4.16 19.95
N ASN A 1021 7.76 -5.39 20.34
CA ASN A 1021 6.71 -5.75 21.29
C ASN A 1021 7.26 -6.27 22.64
N ALA A 1022 8.56 -6.01 22.91
CA ALA A 1022 9.27 -6.38 24.14
C ALA A 1022 8.97 -5.39 25.28
N THR A 1023 7.69 -5.17 25.56
CA THR A 1023 7.20 -4.15 26.52
C THR A 1023 6.99 -4.68 27.94
N GLU A 1024 7.33 -5.95 28.20
CA GLU A 1024 7.06 -6.60 29.49
C GLU A 1024 7.78 -5.89 30.64
N THR A 1025 7.01 -5.35 31.57
CA THR A 1025 7.48 -4.48 32.66
C THR A 1025 6.87 -4.93 33.98
N PRO A 1026 7.67 -5.30 35.01
CA PRO A 1026 7.13 -5.67 36.31
C PRO A 1026 6.36 -4.52 36.96
N TYR A 1027 5.12 -4.78 37.39
CA TYR A 1027 4.28 -3.85 38.16
C TYR A 1027 3.55 -4.62 39.27
N PRO A 1028 2.89 -3.94 40.24
CA PRO A 1028 2.21 -4.60 41.36
C PRO A 1028 0.91 -5.30 40.94
N ASP A 1029 1.04 -6.50 40.35
CA ASP A 1029 -0.05 -7.38 39.93
C ASP A 1029 -1.19 -7.66 40.95
N PRO A 1030 -1.01 -7.60 42.30
CA PRO A 1030 -2.14 -7.78 43.22
C PRO A 1030 -2.92 -6.49 43.57
N LEU A 1031 -2.47 -5.29 43.15
CA LEU A 1031 -3.07 -4.03 43.60
C LEU A 1031 -4.14 -3.47 42.65
N CYS A 1032 -5.24 -3.02 43.24
CA CYS A 1032 -6.31 -2.26 42.58
C CYS A 1032 -6.03 -0.75 42.65
N VAL A 1033 -6.62 0.03 41.73
CA VAL A 1033 -6.29 1.46 41.52
C VAL A 1033 -6.46 2.31 42.78
N HIS A 1034 -7.52 2.06 43.57
CA HIS A 1034 -7.75 2.80 44.83
C HIS A 1034 -6.69 2.50 45.91
N GLN A 1035 -6.08 1.30 45.91
CA GLN A 1035 -5.03 0.93 46.87
C GLN A 1035 -3.71 1.67 46.58
N LEU A 1036 -3.44 1.99 45.31
CA LEU A 1036 -2.31 2.85 44.93
C LEU A 1036 -2.50 4.29 45.46
N PHE A 1037 -3.73 4.81 45.44
CA PHE A 1037 -4.08 6.09 46.06
C PHE A 1037 -3.97 6.03 47.59
N GLU A 1038 -4.47 4.97 48.23
CA GLU A 1038 -4.35 4.78 49.69
C GLU A 1038 -2.90 4.77 50.16
N GLN A 1039 -2.01 4.06 49.44
CA GLN A 1039 -0.57 4.10 49.69
C GLN A 1039 0.06 5.48 49.47
N GLN A 1040 -0.59 6.42 48.79
CA GLN A 1040 -0.14 7.80 48.67
C GLN A 1040 -0.71 8.69 49.79
N VAL A 1041 -1.94 8.42 50.25
CA VAL A 1041 -2.53 9.05 51.45
C VAL A 1041 -1.68 8.79 52.68
N GLU A 1042 -1.15 7.57 52.86
CA GLU A 1042 -0.24 7.22 53.95
C GLU A 1042 1.10 7.98 53.89
N LYS A 1043 1.57 8.36 52.69
CA LYS A 1043 2.86 9.06 52.50
C LYS A 1043 2.74 10.58 52.65
N THR A 1044 1.63 11.17 52.19
CA THR A 1044 1.45 12.63 52.13
C THR A 1044 0.02 13.06 52.55
N PRO A 1045 -0.44 12.74 53.77
CA PRO A 1045 -1.83 12.93 54.20
C PRO A 1045 -2.30 14.39 54.17
N ASP A 1046 -1.41 15.32 54.55
CA ASP A 1046 -1.69 16.76 54.65
C ASP A 1046 -1.49 17.53 53.34
N ALA A 1047 -0.95 16.88 52.29
CA ALA A 1047 -0.79 17.52 50.98
C ALA A 1047 -2.17 17.79 50.35
N THR A 1048 -2.27 18.86 49.56
CA THR A 1048 -3.48 19.12 48.76
C THR A 1048 -3.64 18.05 47.68
N ALA A 1049 -4.79 17.38 47.67
CA ALA A 1049 -5.15 16.40 46.64
C ALA A 1049 -6.03 17.01 45.55
N LEU A 1050 -7.00 17.86 45.92
CA LEU A 1050 -8.07 18.33 45.03
C LEU A 1050 -8.35 19.82 45.26
N VAL A 1051 -8.46 20.59 44.17
CA VAL A 1051 -8.90 21.98 44.14
C VAL A 1051 -10.07 22.15 43.17
N TYR A 1052 -11.16 22.79 43.62
CA TYR A 1052 -12.32 23.17 42.80
C TYR A 1052 -12.92 24.49 43.31
N GLU A 1053 -12.98 25.50 42.44
CA GLU A 1053 -13.30 26.88 42.82
C GLU A 1053 -12.49 27.36 44.05
N ALA A 1054 -13.16 27.62 45.18
CA ALA A 1054 -12.54 27.98 46.46
C ALA A 1054 -12.37 26.79 47.44
N GLN A 1055 -12.80 25.58 47.03
CA GLN A 1055 -12.72 24.37 47.84
C GLN A 1055 -11.36 23.67 47.62
N THR A 1056 -10.76 23.23 48.71
CA THR A 1056 -9.49 22.49 48.73
C THR A 1056 -9.62 21.32 49.69
N LEU A 1057 -9.25 20.10 49.26
CA LEU A 1057 -9.19 18.91 50.10
C LEU A 1057 -7.77 18.35 50.16
N SER A 1058 -7.33 17.91 51.34
CA SER A 1058 -6.11 17.12 51.50
C SER A 1058 -6.32 15.65 51.11
N TYR A 1059 -5.22 14.91 50.95
CA TYR A 1059 -5.26 13.45 50.72
C TYR A 1059 -6.05 12.73 51.82
N ALA A 1060 -5.81 13.06 53.09
CA ALA A 1060 -6.53 12.46 54.22
C ALA A 1060 -8.04 12.78 54.19
N GLN A 1061 -8.41 14.03 53.88
CA GLN A 1061 -9.83 14.44 53.79
C GLN A 1061 -10.55 13.75 52.64
N LEU A 1062 -9.96 13.73 51.44
CA LEU A 1062 -10.52 13.06 50.26
C LEU A 1062 -10.70 11.56 50.51
N ASN A 1063 -9.72 10.92 51.13
CA ASN A 1063 -9.77 9.50 51.48
C ASN A 1063 -10.85 9.20 52.54
N ALA A 1064 -10.95 10.02 53.60
CA ALA A 1064 -11.98 9.87 54.63
C ALA A 1064 -13.40 10.01 54.07
N HIS A 1065 -13.64 11.01 53.21
CA HIS A 1065 -14.95 11.18 52.55
C HIS A 1065 -15.30 9.97 51.65
N ALA A 1066 -14.34 9.49 50.85
CA ALA A 1066 -14.52 8.31 50.00
C ALA A 1066 -14.74 7.03 50.81
N ASN A 1067 -14.07 6.87 51.95
CA ASN A 1067 -14.26 5.72 52.85
C ASN A 1067 -15.67 5.67 53.44
N ARG A 1068 -16.18 6.79 53.97
CA ARG A 1068 -17.53 6.86 54.55
C ARG A 1068 -18.61 6.45 53.54
N LEU A 1069 -18.50 6.96 52.31
CA LEU A 1069 -19.41 6.58 51.22
C LEU A 1069 -19.19 5.11 50.78
N ALA A 1070 -17.95 4.60 50.77
CA ALA A 1070 -17.68 3.20 50.45
C ALA A 1070 -18.33 2.24 51.47
N HIS A 1071 -18.24 2.51 52.77
CA HIS A 1071 -18.93 1.72 53.81
C HIS A 1071 -20.45 1.79 53.66
N GLN A 1072 -21.01 2.92 53.23
CA GLN A 1072 -22.44 3.02 52.90
C GLN A 1072 -22.82 2.16 51.68
N LEU A 1073 -21.99 2.16 50.61
CA LEU A 1073 -22.21 1.31 49.43
C LEU A 1073 -22.14 -0.19 49.81
N ILE A 1074 -21.13 -0.61 50.58
CA ILE A 1074 -20.95 -1.99 51.06
C ILE A 1074 -22.14 -2.44 51.93
N ALA A 1075 -22.75 -1.52 52.69
CA ALA A 1075 -23.95 -1.81 53.50
C ALA A 1075 -25.24 -1.95 52.66
N LEU A 1076 -25.18 -1.68 51.34
CA LEU A 1076 -26.32 -1.69 50.42
C LEU A 1076 -26.21 -2.74 49.30
N GLY A 1077 -25.00 -3.19 48.88
CA GLY A 1077 -24.83 -4.21 47.82
C GLY A 1077 -23.41 -4.69 47.48
#